data_AF-A0A6A6XIZ9-F1
#
_entry.id   AF-A0A6A6XIZ9-F1
#
_cell.length_a   1.000
_cell.length_b   1.000
_cell.length_c   1.000
_cell.angle_alpha   90.00
_cell.angle_beta   90.00
_cell.angle_gamma   90.00
#
_symmetry.space_group_name_H-M   'P 1'
#
loop_
_entity.id
_entity.type
_entity.pdbx_description
1 polymer ?
#
loop_
_entity_poly.entity_id
_entity_poly.type
_entity_poly.pdbx_seq_one_letter_code
_entity_poly.pdbx_strand_id
1 'polypeptide(L)'
;MNSDIGRWEPVPRHFDAPNWSTPKARTSVVTRTRVARHGSQPNPTQRPSSSGGENILLPYRHHHFAPPRRSESYSHPTPLDEFRSSRRWPPNGYRQDEALCPQDAEDLISAGASTFKGYWDEIPNAPPGYNRFYAVMDSEHQSRTDRASFQQHAYRDTSLNMTGAADSQFPWLSLEQPCMAYAFGKSAGTTTLNYWVSKSGSGNPPTKFVGDAKPRKLKLLQILDRLQHLENGLEEDDPEEMYRYLYSTLIEDPERYSERPHYGMEQQIADLIVVLTHPTWIDFSNPKNQVVAKFFDSPDQHKKHDFFHQLLLSVELYLRIHSRNHADKAKRKLLLQLPPTIAWDLAVAQRWLENMSIKKSRTSHNQSTFSFDLRSKTRQKEALKIFAATLKWPNMDEIDYVLDEQDKKEKPLEDRSADAMSWFSGIILPGKTLSWLIMNSLIDCDRDTGEALKYLTHMHYSAGFQYRANTYWSSQCIVGKVLGAARGVKQVAGWIGPCIYTPDLKRTECVRIKQHDCLDAKLTPKDVEHMDTRTNPLGPRETSYPIEDYEVPMPDTEDVTDVIRMEKLSFVPTKEQPTSSRQVAGAPLVFDAAIYFACGGESWPMKLRYDVDFINAFPCHQGPHVLFSDFAYKALKIDDGLVDIHDWGRQSGRVSRPTSARSSPGKKSMALTTISNELAHVQVKKVLAIEALGVSDNEVFARAWCAHHGHSAIIANIKETCMACAIREAYAACVSVVIFTEGGKDTEKDEGVSCDRDSTYE
;
A
#
# COMPACT_ATOMS: atom_id res chain seq x y z
N MET A 1 6.10 59.13 40.39
CA MET A 1 6.16 59.27 41.85
C MET A 1 6.82 58.02 42.40
N ASN A 2 8.06 58.19 42.86
CA ASN A 2 8.93 57.46 43.81
C ASN A 2 8.44 56.10 44.37
N SER A 3 9.26 55.07 44.59
CA SER A 3 10.67 55.09 45.05
C SER A 3 11.39 53.72 44.87
N ASP A 4 12.47 53.72 44.09
CA ASP A 4 13.89 53.41 44.38
C ASP A 4 14.42 52.44 45.50
N ILE A 5 15.57 51.83 45.12
CA ILE A 5 16.71 51.22 45.87
C ILE A 5 16.69 49.68 46.08
N GLY A 6 17.73 48.89 45.70
CA GLY A 6 19.11 49.21 45.30
C GLY A 6 19.93 48.02 44.73
N ARG A 7 21.10 48.37 44.19
CA ARG A 7 22.16 47.56 43.55
C ARG A 7 22.85 46.56 44.50
N TRP A 8 23.68 45.64 43.97
CA TRP A 8 25.16 45.60 44.09
C TRP A 8 25.71 44.27 43.51
N GLU A 9 26.60 44.35 42.52
CA GLU A 9 27.49 43.25 42.05
C GLU A 9 28.65 43.04 43.05
N PRO A 10 29.41 41.92 42.99
CA PRO A 10 30.65 41.91 42.19
C PRO A 10 31.10 40.53 41.59
N VAL A 11 31.83 40.60 40.46
CA VAL A 11 32.87 39.67 39.96
C VAL A 11 34.22 40.46 40.08
N PRO A 12 35.47 39.97 39.85
CA PRO A 12 36.01 38.64 39.49
C PRO A 12 37.30 38.22 40.24
N ARG A 13 37.81 37.00 40.00
CA ARG A 13 39.25 36.66 40.15
C ARG A 13 39.73 35.67 39.09
N HIS A 14 41.00 35.85 38.70
CA HIS A 14 41.72 35.31 37.56
C HIS A 14 43.06 34.72 38.03
N PHE A 15 43.60 33.74 37.28
CA PHE A 15 45.02 33.32 37.17
C PHE A 15 45.67 32.59 38.38
N ASP A 16 46.57 31.59 38.28
CA ASP A 16 47.68 31.32 37.34
C ASP A 16 48.12 29.82 37.35
N ALA A 17 48.83 29.39 36.29
CA ALA A 17 49.65 28.17 36.22
C ALA A 17 51.04 28.37 36.87
N PRO A 18 51.87 27.32 37.09
CA PRO A 18 52.99 27.12 36.16
C PRO A 18 53.51 25.68 35.96
N ASN A 19 54.30 25.54 34.88
CA ASN A 19 55.08 24.40 34.40
C ASN A 19 56.13 23.82 35.39
N TRP A 20 56.46 22.53 35.20
CA TRP A 20 57.86 22.09 35.20
C TRP A 20 58.14 21.01 34.14
N SER A 21 59.32 21.13 33.56
CA SER A 21 59.91 20.44 32.41
C SER A 21 60.52 19.05 32.69
N THR A 22 60.51 18.25 31.61
CA THR A 22 61.28 17.06 31.12
C THR A 22 62.72 16.80 31.69
N PRO A 23 63.51 15.73 31.34
CA PRO A 23 63.42 14.77 30.20
C PRO A 23 63.93 13.30 30.42
N LYS A 24 63.98 12.54 29.29
CA LYS A 24 64.80 11.34 28.92
C LYS A 24 64.04 9.99 28.93
N ALA A 25 64.20 9.05 28.00
CA ALA A 25 64.87 8.97 26.70
C ALA A 25 64.42 7.67 25.97
N ARG A 26 64.37 7.73 24.62
CA ARG A 26 64.67 6.69 23.60
C ARG A 26 64.63 5.20 23.99
N THR A 27 63.92 4.41 23.17
CA THR A 27 64.56 3.51 22.17
C THR A 27 63.53 2.95 21.17
N SER A 28 63.90 3.03 19.89
CA SER A 28 63.32 2.31 18.74
C SER A 28 63.99 0.94 18.57
N VAL A 29 63.24 -0.09 18.16
CA VAL A 29 63.81 -1.26 17.44
C VAL A 29 62.86 -1.70 16.33
N VAL A 30 63.43 -1.71 15.12
CA VAL A 30 62.93 -2.34 13.89
C VAL A 30 63.53 -3.75 13.81
N THR A 31 62.76 -4.77 13.42
CA THR A 31 63.18 -5.77 12.39
C THR A 31 62.08 -6.79 12.03
N ARG A 32 61.84 -6.93 10.70
CA ARG A 32 61.61 -8.13 9.83
C ARG A 32 61.07 -9.42 10.49
N THR A 33 60.20 -10.25 9.87
CA THR A 33 60.31 -10.86 8.53
C THR A 33 59.04 -11.65 8.15
N ARG A 34 58.79 -11.76 6.83
CA ARG A 34 57.88 -12.68 6.11
C ARG A 34 57.91 -14.14 6.58
N VAL A 35 56.76 -14.82 6.50
CA VAL A 35 56.65 -16.20 5.95
C VAL A 35 55.42 -16.30 5.06
N ALA A 36 55.64 -16.65 3.80
CA ALA A 36 54.65 -17.15 2.86
C ALA A 36 54.73 -18.69 2.82
N ARG A 37 53.61 -19.37 2.55
CA ARG A 37 53.60 -20.72 1.98
C ARG A 37 52.52 -20.81 0.88
N HIS A 38 52.98 -20.85 -0.38
CA HIS A 38 52.40 -21.65 -1.46
C HIS A 38 52.47 -23.14 -1.06
N GLY A 39 51.65 -24.08 -1.51
CA GLY A 39 50.68 -24.20 -2.59
C GLY A 39 50.73 -25.65 -3.11
N SER A 40 49.63 -26.22 -3.61
CA SER A 40 49.62 -27.26 -4.68
C SER A 40 48.18 -27.70 -5.06
N GLN A 41 47.90 -27.62 -6.36
CA GLN A 41 46.75 -28.15 -7.11
C GLN A 41 47.11 -29.54 -7.70
N PRO A 42 46.23 -30.37 -8.33
CA PRO A 42 45.63 -30.06 -9.67
C PRO A 42 44.32 -30.77 -10.15
N ASN A 43 43.53 -30.03 -10.97
CA ASN A 43 42.82 -30.37 -12.24
C ASN A 43 41.73 -31.49 -12.36
N PRO A 44 40.97 -31.61 -13.49
CA PRO A 44 40.07 -30.63 -14.15
C PRO A 44 38.79 -31.30 -14.78
N THR A 45 37.83 -30.52 -15.32
CA THR A 45 36.85 -30.79 -16.44
C THR A 45 35.71 -29.78 -16.31
N GLN A 46 35.11 -29.10 -17.30
CA GLN A 46 35.01 -29.21 -18.75
C GLN A 46 34.45 -27.86 -19.27
N ARG A 47 34.86 -27.45 -20.47
CA ARG A 47 34.22 -26.41 -21.33
C ARG A 47 33.36 -27.13 -22.39
N PRO A 48 32.43 -26.45 -23.11
CA PRO A 48 32.76 -25.84 -24.41
C PRO A 48 32.13 -24.43 -24.60
N SER A 49 32.78 -23.42 -25.22
CA SER A 49 32.98 -23.14 -26.68
C SER A 49 31.70 -22.62 -27.36
N SER A 50 31.65 -21.73 -28.36
CA SER A 50 32.58 -20.80 -29.03
C SER A 50 31.81 -20.18 -30.22
N SER A 51 32.04 -18.92 -30.57
CA SER A 51 32.22 -18.40 -31.95
C SER A 51 32.28 -16.86 -31.87
N GLY A 52 33.13 -16.12 -32.58
CA GLY A 52 34.22 -16.41 -33.50
C GLY A 52 34.89 -15.05 -33.76
N GLY A 53 36.22 -15.04 -33.83
CA GLY A 53 36.99 -13.81 -34.08
C GLY A 53 37.49 -13.75 -35.51
N GLU A 54 37.67 -12.53 -36.01
CA GLU A 54 38.69 -12.21 -37.02
C GLU A 54 39.42 -10.93 -36.59
N ASN A 55 40.74 -10.97 -36.70
CA ASN A 55 41.71 -9.92 -36.35
C ASN A 55 42.38 -9.44 -37.63
N ILE A 56 42.39 -8.13 -37.93
CA ILE A 56 43.45 -7.48 -38.74
C ILE A 56 43.75 -6.06 -38.19
N LEU A 57 44.93 -5.95 -37.57
CA LEU A 57 45.95 -4.88 -37.47
C LEU A 57 45.60 -3.36 -37.56
N LEU A 58 46.08 -2.65 -36.51
CA LEU A 58 46.25 -1.19 -36.23
C LEU A 58 47.05 -0.39 -37.30
N PRO A 59 47.22 0.97 -37.28
CA PRO A 59 47.04 1.93 -36.14
C PRO A 59 46.46 3.33 -36.47
N TYR A 60 45.96 4.08 -35.47
CA TYR A 60 46.31 5.51 -35.27
C TYR A 60 45.84 6.00 -33.89
N ARG A 61 46.76 6.62 -33.14
CA ARG A 61 46.51 7.26 -31.85
C ARG A 61 45.78 8.59 -32.05
N HIS A 62 44.70 8.81 -31.32
CA HIS A 62 44.41 10.13 -30.74
C HIS A 62 43.89 9.96 -29.31
N HIS A 63 44.71 10.41 -28.37
CA HIS A 63 44.36 10.54 -26.96
C HIS A 63 43.33 11.66 -26.78
N HIS A 64 42.09 11.31 -26.41
CA HIS A 64 41.26 12.14 -25.55
C HIS A 64 40.68 11.23 -24.47
N PHE A 65 40.85 11.65 -23.21
CA PHE A 65 40.29 11.00 -22.03
C PHE A 65 38.76 11.04 -22.12
N ALA A 66 38.15 9.94 -22.55
CA ALA A 66 36.73 9.70 -22.33
C ALA A 66 36.53 9.24 -20.87
N PRO A 67 35.57 9.79 -20.11
CA PRO A 67 35.20 9.20 -18.83
C PRO A 67 34.62 7.80 -19.07
N PRO A 68 34.77 6.86 -18.11
CA PRO A 68 34.29 5.50 -18.30
C PRO A 68 32.78 5.53 -18.49
N ARG A 69 32.28 4.84 -19.53
CA ARG A 69 30.85 4.57 -19.73
C ARG A 69 30.31 3.89 -18.47
N ARG A 70 29.64 4.64 -17.60
CA ARG A 70 28.99 4.18 -16.35
C ARG A 70 27.65 3.47 -16.61
N SER A 71 27.35 3.10 -17.85
CA SER A 71 26.07 2.54 -18.24
C SER A 71 25.89 1.04 -17.93
N GLU A 72 26.92 0.35 -17.43
CA GLU A 72 26.87 -1.10 -17.16
C GLU A 72 26.71 -1.47 -15.66
N SER A 73 26.60 -0.49 -14.76
CA SER A 73 26.54 -0.70 -13.29
C SER A 73 25.14 -0.51 -12.68
N TYR A 74 24.06 -0.71 -13.45
CA TYR A 74 22.69 -0.49 -12.98
C TYR A 74 22.08 -1.64 -12.15
N SER A 75 22.81 -2.74 -11.94
CA SER A 75 22.24 -3.94 -11.30
C SER A 75 22.06 -3.83 -9.78
N HIS A 76 22.72 -2.86 -9.12
CA HIS A 76 22.61 -2.69 -7.67
C HIS A 76 22.51 -1.20 -7.28
N PRO A 77 21.47 -0.80 -6.51
CA PRO A 77 21.39 0.54 -5.98
C PRO A 77 22.49 0.74 -4.94
N THR A 78 23.46 1.60 -5.24
CA THR A 78 24.44 2.05 -4.28
C THR A 78 23.78 3.03 -3.29
N PRO A 79 24.06 2.96 -1.98
CA PRO A 79 23.47 3.88 -1.00
C PRO A 79 23.73 5.35 -1.36
N LEU A 80 22.72 6.23 -1.21
CA LEU A 80 22.86 7.65 -1.55
C LEU A 80 23.95 8.34 -0.72
N ASP A 81 24.20 7.89 0.51
CA ASP A 81 25.22 8.47 1.40
C ASP A 81 26.63 8.48 0.77
N GLU A 82 26.98 7.47 -0.04
CA GLU A 82 28.26 7.43 -0.76
C GLU A 82 28.35 8.53 -1.83
N PHE A 83 27.22 8.90 -2.45
CA PHE A 83 27.19 9.84 -3.55
C PHE A 83 26.95 11.29 -3.13
N ARG A 84 26.34 11.53 -1.96
CA ARG A 84 26.11 12.89 -1.40
C ARG A 84 27.39 13.70 -1.27
N SER A 85 28.51 13.05 -0.96
CA SER A 85 29.82 13.72 -0.84
C SER A 85 30.55 13.91 -2.18
N SER A 86 30.05 13.28 -3.26
CA SER A 86 30.78 13.14 -4.53
C SER A 86 30.22 13.99 -5.67
N ARG A 87 28.90 14.26 -5.70
CA ARG A 87 28.30 15.00 -6.80
C ARG A 87 28.56 16.49 -6.61
N ARG A 88 29.15 17.10 -7.64
CA ARG A 88 29.42 18.53 -7.73
C ARG A 88 28.58 19.12 -8.86
N TRP A 89 28.05 20.31 -8.63
CA TRP A 89 27.39 21.13 -9.64
C TRP A 89 28.01 22.53 -9.61
N PRO A 90 28.45 23.11 -10.75
CA PRO A 90 28.47 22.57 -12.12
C PRO A 90 29.22 21.24 -12.28
N PRO A 91 28.90 20.43 -13.32
CA PRO A 91 29.65 19.22 -13.64
C PRO A 91 31.13 19.52 -13.93
N ASN A 92 32.00 18.54 -13.67
CA ASN A 92 33.43 18.69 -13.96
C ASN A 92 33.67 19.06 -15.42
N GLY A 93 34.45 20.12 -15.64
CA GLY A 93 34.77 20.61 -16.98
C GLY A 93 33.82 21.67 -17.52
N TYR A 94 32.78 22.02 -16.75
CA TYR A 94 31.85 23.09 -17.10
C TYR A 94 31.89 24.25 -16.10
N ARG A 95 31.56 25.45 -16.59
CA ARG A 95 31.40 26.67 -15.76
C ARG A 95 29.92 26.97 -15.51
N GLN A 96 29.64 27.80 -14.52
CA GLN A 96 28.25 28.15 -14.15
C GLN A 96 27.50 28.86 -15.29
N ASP A 97 28.20 29.65 -16.09
CA ASP A 97 27.70 30.43 -17.22
C ASP A 97 27.61 29.65 -18.54
N GLU A 98 27.94 28.35 -18.52
CA GLU A 98 27.88 27.50 -19.70
C GLU A 98 26.54 26.75 -19.80
N ALA A 99 26.26 26.20 -20.98
CA ALA A 99 25.08 25.39 -21.25
C ALA A 99 25.47 24.01 -21.78
N LEU A 100 24.73 22.99 -21.34
CA LEU A 100 24.87 21.62 -21.81
C LEU A 100 24.12 21.44 -23.14
N CYS A 101 24.68 20.65 -24.04
CA CYS A 101 23.92 20.18 -25.20
C CYS A 101 22.90 19.11 -24.76
N PRO A 102 21.83 18.83 -25.53
CA PRO A 102 20.79 17.89 -25.11
C PRO A 102 21.29 16.48 -24.77
N GLN A 103 22.34 16.00 -25.45
CA GLN A 103 22.93 14.70 -25.16
C GLN A 103 23.67 14.71 -23.81
N ASP A 104 24.52 15.71 -23.58
CA ASP A 104 25.24 15.85 -22.31
C ASP A 104 24.28 16.09 -21.14
N ALA A 105 23.21 16.86 -21.38
CA ALA A 105 22.17 17.12 -20.39
C ALA A 105 21.47 15.83 -19.97
N GLU A 106 21.03 14.99 -20.93
CA GLU A 106 20.41 13.70 -20.61
C GLU A 106 21.35 12.79 -19.79
N ASP A 107 22.64 12.73 -20.17
CA ASP A 107 23.63 11.90 -19.50
C ASP A 107 24.02 12.42 -18.09
N LEU A 108 24.05 13.74 -17.88
CA LEU A 108 24.51 14.37 -16.64
C LEU A 108 23.39 14.72 -15.66
N ILE A 109 22.16 14.97 -16.15
CA ILE A 109 21.01 15.41 -15.36
C ILE A 109 20.03 14.24 -15.14
N SER A 110 19.63 13.55 -16.21
CA SER A 110 18.56 12.55 -16.17
C SER A 110 19.01 11.19 -15.62
N ALA A 111 20.30 10.86 -15.72
CA ALA A 111 20.83 9.56 -15.30
C ALA A 111 20.46 9.20 -13.85
N GLY A 112 19.70 8.10 -13.70
CA GLY A 112 19.28 7.55 -12.40
C GLY A 112 18.17 8.33 -11.68
N ALA A 113 17.69 9.44 -12.26
CA ALA A 113 16.56 10.19 -11.71
C ALA A 113 15.27 9.36 -11.77
N SER A 114 14.37 9.55 -10.81
CA SER A 114 13.03 8.96 -10.88
C SER A 114 12.15 9.79 -11.80
N THR A 115 11.57 9.13 -12.82
CA THR A 115 10.56 9.69 -13.72
C THR A 115 9.39 8.72 -13.85
N PHE A 116 8.19 9.27 -14.04
CA PHE A 116 6.93 8.54 -13.99
C PHE A 116 6.10 8.80 -15.24
N LYS A 117 5.42 7.76 -15.72
CA LYS A 117 4.44 7.82 -16.79
C LYS A 117 3.07 7.49 -16.25
N GLY A 118 2.09 8.32 -16.58
CA GLY A 118 0.70 8.07 -16.25
C GLY A 118 -0.03 7.39 -17.40
N TYR A 119 -0.94 6.49 -17.05
CA TYR A 119 -1.80 5.77 -17.97
C TYR A 119 -3.24 5.87 -17.51
N TRP A 120 -4.17 5.92 -18.46
CA TRP A 120 -5.59 5.83 -18.15
C TRP A 120 -6.36 5.08 -19.24
N ASP A 121 -7.43 4.42 -18.82
CA ASP A 121 -8.38 3.74 -19.71
C ASP A 121 -9.83 3.98 -19.27
N GLU A 122 -10.76 3.96 -20.22
CA GLU A 122 -12.19 4.00 -19.93
C GLU A 122 -12.66 2.63 -19.41
N ILE A 123 -13.52 2.61 -18.39
CA ILE A 123 -14.03 1.34 -17.87
C ILE A 123 -14.99 0.72 -18.88
N PRO A 124 -14.72 -0.50 -19.38
CA PRO A 124 -15.58 -1.16 -20.36
C PRO A 124 -17.02 -1.28 -19.86
N ASN A 125 -17.99 -1.07 -20.76
CA ASN A 125 -19.43 -1.13 -20.50
C ASN A 125 -19.98 -0.09 -19.50
N ALA A 126 -19.16 0.82 -18.97
CA ALA A 126 -19.62 1.93 -18.14
C ALA A 126 -20.23 3.06 -19.02
N PRO A 127 -20.97 4.01 -18.43
CA PRO A 127 -21.24 5.30 -19.08
C PRO A 127 -19.93 6.07 -19.39
N PRO A 128 -19.92 7.00 -20.36
CA PRO A 128 -18.77 7.88 -20.59
C PRO A 128 -18.37 8.64 -19.33
N GLY A 129 -17.07 8.84 -19.13
CA GLY A 129 -16.50 9.57 -17.98
C GLY A 129 -16.06 8.70 -16.80
N TYR A 130 -16.22 7.38 -16.88
CA TYR A 130 -15.68 6.44 -15.90
C TYR A 130 -14.29 5.96 -16.34
N ASN A 131 -13.24 6.43 -15.67
CA ASN A 131 -11.86 6.17 -16.05
C ASN A 131 -11.08 5.49 -14.92
N ARG A 132 -10.14 4.63 -15.28
CA ARG A 132 -9.10 4.13 -14.37
C ARG A 132 -7.80 4.85 -14.64
N PHE A 133 -7.03 5.10 -13.60
CA PHE A 133 -5.76 5.81 -13.66
C PHE A 133 -4.65 4.94 -13.07
N TYR A 134 -3.45 5.05 -13.62
CA TYR A 134 -2.26 4.38 -13.12
C TYR A 134 -1.05 5.28 -13.29
N ALA A 135 -0.03 5.05 -12.46
CA ALA A 135 1.30 5.62 -12.64
C ALA A 135 2.33 4.49 -12.54
N VAL A 136 3.33 4.51 -13.42
CA VAL A 136 4.45 3.57 -13.43
C VAL A 136 5.75 4.34 -13.60
N MET A 137 6.87 3.75 -13.20
CA MET A 137 8.18 4.34 -13.42
C MET A 137 8.66 4.04 -14.85
N ASP A 138 9.31 5.00 -15.51
CA ASP A 138 9.70 4.84 -16.92
C ASP A 138 10.84 3.82 -17.11
N SER A 139 11.77 3.76 -16.15
CA SER A 139 12.90 2.83 -16.12
C SER A 139 12.85 1.94 -14.87
N GLU A 140 11.80 1.13 -14.76
CA GLU A 140 11.64 0.19 -13.65
C GLU A 140 12.81 -0.80 -13.59
N HIS A 141 13.50 -0.79 -12.44
CA HIS A 141 14.44 -1.82 -12.04
C HIS A 141 13.85 -2.55 -10.84
N GLN A 142 13.95 -3.88 -10.78
CA GLN A 142 13.29 -4.67 -9.71
C GLN A 142 13.70 -4.26 -8.29
N SER A 143 14.89 -3.67 -8.11
CA SER A 143 15.37 -3.17 -6.82
C SER A 143 14.87 -1.78 -6.43
N ARG A 144 14.20 -1.05 -7.35
CA ARG A 144 13.64 0.28 -7.13
C ARG A 144 12.12 0.13 -7.08
N THR A 145 11.57 0.21 -5.88
CA THR A 145 10.12 0.12 -5.66
C THR A 145 9.76 0.97 -4.45
N ASP A 146 8.59 1.59 -4.50
CA ASP A 146 7.93 2.28 -3.38
C ASP A 146 7.01 1.34 -2.58
N ARG A 147 6.66 0.17 -3.12
CA ARG A 147 5.83 -0.87 -2.48
C ARG A 147 6.52 -1.60 -1.33
N ALA A 148 5.73 -1.90 -0.29
CA ALA A 148 6.10 -2.89 0.71
C ALA A 148 6.14 -4.31 0.12
N SER A 149 7.06 -5.14 0.61
CA SER A 149 7.16 -6.54 0.23
C SER A 149 6.11 -7.40 0.97
N PHE A 150 5.51 -8.36 0.28
CA PHE A 150 4.70 -9.40 0.92
C PHE A 150 5.61 -10.42 1.62
N GLN A 151 5.54 -10.47 2.95
CA GLN A 151 6.30 -11.43 3.76
C GLN A 151 5.80 -12.88 3.61
N GLN A 152 4.51 -13.04 3.31
CA GLN A 152 3.86 -14.34 3.13
C GLN A 152 3.03 -14.35 1.85
N HIS A 153 2.98 -15.51 1.18
CA HIS A 153 2.19 -15.68 -0.04
C HIS A 153 0.70 -15.42 0.20
N ALA A 154 0.17 -15.83 1.36
CA ALA A 154 -1.22 -15.60 1.74
C ALA A 154 -1.64 -14.12 1.71
N TYR A 155 -0.71 -13.18 1.95
CA TYR A 155 -1.03 -11.76 1.92
C TYR A 155 -1.23 -11.23 0.50
N ARG A 156 -0.72 -11.94 -0.53
CA ARG A 156 -0.92 -11.59 -1.94
C ARG A 156 -2.36 -11.79 -2.38
N ASP A 157 -3.14 -12.60 -1.66
CA ASP A 157 -4.54 -12.88 -1.98
C ASP A 157 -5.45 -11.63 -1.89
N THR A 158 -4.92 -10.51 -1.38
CA THR A 158 -5.58 -9.19 -1.38
C THR A 158 -5.77 -8.63 -2.79
N SER A 159 -5.10 -9.18 -3.80
CA SER A 159 -5.20 -8.79 -5.21
C SER A 159 -5.40 -10.02 -6.09
N LEU A 160 -6.07 -9.86 -7.23
CA LEU A 160 -6.29 -10.94 -8.18
C LEU A 160 -6.10 -10.46 -9.61
N ASN A 161 -5.12 -11.02 -10.31
CA ASN A 161 -4.92 -10.79 -11.73
C ASN A 161 -5.84 -11.70 -12.53
N MET A 162 -6.83 -11.12 -13.23
CA MET A 162 -7.73 -11.90 -14.10
C MET A 162 -7.13 -12.16 -15.47
N THR A 163 -6.23 -11.29 -15.94
CA THR A 163 -5.70 -11.35 -17.31
C THR A 163 -4.17 -11.37 -17.35
N GLY A 164 -3.55 -12.52 -17.12
CA GLY A 164 -2.10 -12.66 -17.28
C GLY A 164 -1.49 -13.61 -16.25
N ALA A 165 -0.17 -13.52 -16.08
CA ALA A 165 0.51 -14.30 -15.05
C ALA A 165 0.05 -13.86 -13.65
N ALA A 166 -0.16 -14.83 -12.75
CA ALA A 166 -0.59 -14.58 -11.38
C ALA A 166 0.34 -13.60 -10.64
N ASP A 167 1.65 -13.75 -10.83
CA ASP A 167 2.68 -12.90 -10.21
C ASP A 167 2.99 -11.59 -10.97
N SER A 168 2.21 -11.26 -12.00
CA SER A 168 2.42 -10.03 -12.77
C SER A 168 2.24 -8.79 -11.90
N GLN A 169 3.22 -7.90 -11.97
CA GLN A 169 3.25 -6.65 -11.22
C GLN A 169 2.68 -5.49 -12.04
N PHE A 170 1.63 -5.72 -12.83
CA PHE A 170 1.02 -4.66 -13.63
C PHE A 170 -0.35 -4.28 -13.03
N PRO A 171 -0.55 -3.02 -12.62
CA PRO A 171 -1.71 -2.62 -11.82
C PRO A 171 -3.04 -2.70 -12.59
N TRP A 172 -3.01 -2.57 -13.93
CA TRP A 172 -4.21 -2.68 -14.77
C TRP A 172 -4.70 -4.12 -15.00
N LEU A 173 -3.94 -5.13 -14.55
CA LEU A 173 -4.35 -6.54 -14.67
C LEU A 173 -5.24 -7.00 -13.51
N SER A 174 -5.24 -6.26 -12.40
CA SER A 174 -6.00 -6.63 -11.21
C SER A 174 -7.49 -6.39 -11.40
N LEU A 175 -8.30 -7.32 -10.87
CA LEU A 175 -9.75 -7.22 -10.87
C LEU A 175 -10.21 -6.05 -10.00
N GLU A 176 -9.67 -5.98 -8.79
CA GLU A 176 -9.95 -4.90 -7.88
C GLU A 176 -9.18 -3.64 -8.32
N GLN A 177 -9.90 -2.52 -8.36
CA GLN A 177 -9.33 -1.21 -8.68
C GLN A 177 -9.76 -0.22 -7.59
N PRO A 178 -8.83 0.54 -6.97
CA PRO A 178 -7.38 0.49 -7.17
C PRO A 178 -6.73 -0.85 -6.78
N CYS A 179 -5.67 -1.23 -7.49
CA CYS A 179 -4.94 -2.48 -7.26
C CYS A 179 -4.37 -2.56 -5.83
N MET A 180 -4.76 -3.58 -5.06
CA MET A 180 -4.34 -3.69 -3.67
C MET A 180 -2.88 -4.14 -3.51
N ALA A 181 -2.27 -4.72 -4.55
CA ALA A 181 -0.82 -4.98 -4.57
C ALA A 181 0.03 -3.70 -4.49
N TYR A 182 -0.58 -2.54 -4.74
CA TYR A 182 0.04 -1.22 -4.65
C TYR A 182 -0.45 -0.41 -3.43
N ALA A 183 -1.35 -0.95 -2.60
CA ALA A 183 -1.97 -0.19 -1.52
C ALA A 183 -0.97 0.29 -0.45
N PHE A 184 0.12 -0.45 -0.25
CA PHE A 184 1.02 -0.30 0.88
C PHE A 184 2.42 0.12 0.42
N GLY A 185 2.86 1.30 0.85
CA GLY A 185 4.23 1.76 0.65
C GLY A 185 5.20 1.10 1.62
N LYS A 186 6.51 1.19 1.34
CA LYS A 186 7.59 0.60 2.15
C LYS A 186 7.57 1.07 3.61
N SER A 187 7.37 2.36 3.84
CA SER A 187 7.24 2.92 5.19
C SER A 187 5.82 2.67 5.75
N ALA A 188 5.71 2.34 7.03
CA ALA A 188 4.41 2.08 7.64
C ALA A 188 3.51 3.33 7.59
N GLY A 189 2.21 3.12 7.34
CA GLY A 189 1.25 4.20 7.17
C GLY A 189 1.34 4.96 5.84
N THR A 190 2.17 4.49 4.90
CA THR A 190 2.27 5.07 3.56
C THR A 190 1.59 4.22 2.49
N THR A 191 1.28 4.85 1.37
CA THR A 191 0.79 4.22 0.13
C THR A 191 1.78 4.45 -1.01
N THR A 192 1.56 3.81 -2.16
CA THR A 192 2.39 4.03 -3.36
C THR A 192 1.87 5.16 -4.22
N LEU A 193 2.72 5.67 -5.12
CA LEU A 193 2.31 6.65 -6.11
C LEU A 193 1.19 6.08 -7.01
N ASN A 194 1.32 4.82 -7.43
CA ASN A 194 0.31 4.17 -8.26
C ASN A 194 -1.06 4.16 -7.57
N TYR A 195 -1.13 3.71 -6.32
CA TYR A 195 -2.39 3.64 -5.58
C TYR A 195 -3.00 5.03 -5.33
N TRP A 196 -2.17 6.04 -5.05
CA TRP A 196 -2.61 7.44 -4.95
C TRP A 196 -3.31 7.90 -6.24
N VAL A 197 -2.64 7.70 -7.38
CA VAL A 197 -3.15 8.09 -8.70
C VAL A 197 -4.43 7.33 -9.03
N SER A 198 -4.47 6.02 -8.81
CA SER A 198 -5.62 5.18 -9.06
C SER A 198 -6.85 5.55 -8.23
N LYS A 199 -6.70 6.08 -7.01
CA LYS A 199 -7.84 6.57 -6.21
C LYS A 199 -8.55 7.78 -6.79
N SER A 200 -7.91 8.53 -7.69
CA SER A 200 -8.58 9.60 -8.44
C SER A 200 -9.47 9.07 -9.56
N GLY A 201 -9.30 7.81 -9.97
CA GLY A 201 -10.15 7.12 -10.92
C GLY A 201 -11.55 6.84 -10.39
N SER A 202 -12.42 6.36 -11.27
CA SER A 202 -13.80 6.01 -10.95
C SER A 202 -13.88 4.64 -10.29
N GLY A 203 -14.54 4.57 -9.14
CA GLY A 203 -14.90 3.31 -8.49
C GLY A 203 -16.30 2.82 -8.92
N ASN A 204 -16.49 1.50 -9.00
CA ASN A 204 -17.79 0.80 -9.14
C ASN A 204 -18.77 1.45 -10.14
N PRO A 205 -18.50 1.40 -11.46
CA PRO A 205 -19.43 1.93 -12.45
C PRO A 205 -20.78 1.19 -12.41
N PRO A 206 -21.90 1.88 -12.71
CA PRO A 206 -23.20 1.22 -12.82
C PRO A 206 -23.21 0.25 -14.00
N THR A 207 -23.70 -0.97 -13.77
CA THR A 207 -23.84 -2.00 -14.80
C THR A 207 -25.06 -1.73 -15.68
N LYS A 208 -24.87 -1.68 -17.00
CA LYS A 208 -25.96 -1.48 -17.98
C LYS A 208 -26.73 -2.75 -18.34
N PHE A 209 -26.15 -3.92 -18.06
CA PHE A 209 -26.67 -5.20 -18.54
C PHE A 209 -27.41 -5.96 -17.43
N VAL A 210 -28.68 -6.26 -17.67
CA VAL A 210 -29.54 -7.07 -16.81
C VAL A 210 -30.15 -8.16 -17.69
N GLY A 211 -29.75 -9.41 -17.49
CA GLY A 211 -30.39 -10.56 -18.12
C GLY A 211 -31.72 -10.90 -17.44
N ASP A 212 -32.69 -11.35 -18.23
CA ASP A 212 -34.00 -11.82 -17.76
C ASP A 212 -34.09 -13.36 -17.67
N ALA A 213 -33.10 -14.06 -18.23
CA ALA A 213 -32.99 -15.51 -18.17
C ALA A 213 -32.79 -16.01 -16.74
N LYS A 214 -33.44 -17.14 -16.42
CA LYS A 214 -33.35 -17.79 -15.10
C LYS A 214 -32.69 -19.15 -15.21
N PRO A 215 -31.94 -19.59 -14.18
CA PRO A 215 -31.39 -20.93 -14.14
C PRO A 215 -32.52 -21.97 -13.92
N ARG A 216 -32.24 -23.22 -14.28
CA ARG A 216 -33.11 -24.35 -13.91
C ARG A 216 -33.04 -24.60 -12.40
N LYS A 217 -34.12 -25.12 -11.81
CA LYS A 217 -34.15 -25.45 -10.38
C LYS A 217 -33.38 -26.75 -10.10
N LEU A 218 -32.40 -26.69 -9.21
CA LEU A 218 -31.57 -27.83 -8.82
C LEU A 218 -31.60 -28.03 -7.31
N LYS A 219 -31.50 -29.29 -6.86
CA LYS A 219 -31.33 -29.60 -5.43
C LYS A 219 -29.89 -29.39 -5.01
N LEU A 220 -29.64 -28.95 -3.77
CA LEU A 220 -28.30 -28.70 -3.25
C LEU A 220 -27.34 -29.89 -3.43
N LEU A 221 -27.81 -31.11 -3.21
CA LEU A 221 -26.98 -32.32 -3.38
C LEU A 221 -26.54 -32.52 -4.84
N GLN A 222 -27.40 -32.20 -5.81
CA GLN A 222 -27.05 -32.29 -7.24
C GLN A 222 -26.02 -31.21 -7.61
N ILE A 223 -26.15 -30.03 -7.02
CA ILE A 223 -25.21 -28.92 -7.20
C ILE A 223 -23.83 -29.33 -6.66
N LEU A 224 -23.76 -29.86 -5.43
CA LEU A 224 -22.51 -30.30 -4.81
C LEU A 224 -21.86 -31.48 -5.54
N ASP A 225 -22.67 -32.44 -6.03
CA ASP A 225 -22.16 -33.54 -6.86
C ASP A 225 -21.51 -33.03 -8.15
N ARG A 226 -22.11 -32.05 -8.82
CA ARG A 226 -21.51 -31.46 -10.02
C ARG A 226 -20.27 -30.64 -9.71
N LEU A 227 -20.30 -29.80 -8.67
CA LEU A 227 -19.13 -29.04 -8.25
C LEU A 227 -17.95 -29.97 -7.94
N GLN A 228 -18.19 -31.08 -7.24
CA GLN A 228 -17.18 -32.10 -6.97
C GLN A 228 -16.64 -32.71 -8.28
N HIS A 229 -17.50 -33.00 -9.25
CA HIS A 229 -17.08 -33.52 -10.54
C HIS A 229 -16.18 -32.52 -11.30
N LEU A 230 -16.56 -31.24 -11.30
CA LEU A 230 -15.84 -30.15 -11.98
C LEU A 230 -14.46 -29.85 -11.36
N GLU A 231 -14.14 -30.37 -10.17
CA GLU A 231 -12.77 -30.31 -9.62
C GLU A 231 -11.75 -31.01 -10.53
N ASN A 232 -12.19 -31.95 -11.39
CA ASN A 232 -11.35 -32.62 -12.38
C ASN A 232 -11.30 -31.90 -13.73
N GLY A 233 -12.00 -30.77 -13.89
CA GLY A 233 -12.14 -30.04 -15.15
C GLY A 233 -13.46 -30.32 -15.88
N LEU A 234 -13.59 -29.78 -17.09
CA LEU A 234 -14.74 -30.00 -17.98
C LEU A 234 -14.55 -31.27 -18.82
N GLU A 235 -15.66 -31.90 -19.19
CA GLU A 235 -15.72 -33.03 -20.12
C GLU A 235 -15.49 -32.56 -21.58
N GLU A 236 -14.35 -31.92 -21.88
CA GLU A 236 -14.05 -31.36 -23.21
C GLU A 236 -13.98 -32.42 -24.32
N ASP A 237 -13.70 -33.68 -23.94
CA ASP A 237 -13.60 -34.82 -24.86
C ASP A 237 -14.97 -35.33 -25.34
N ASP A 238 -16.07 -34.94 -24.68
CA ASP A 238 -17.45 -35.29 -25.05
C ASP A 238 -18.33 -34.02 -25.19
N PRO A 239 -18.28 -33.35 -26.36
CA PRO A 239 -19.06 -32.14 -26.59
C PRO A 239 -20.58 -32.34 -26.49
N GLU A 240 -21.08 -33.54 -26.79
CA GLU A 240 -22.51 -33.86 -26.69
C GLU A 240 -22.96 -33.95 -25.24
N GLU A 241 -22.19 -34.63 -24.38
CA GLU A 241 -22.48 -34.69 -22.95
C GLU A 241 -22.37 -33.32 -22.30
N MET A 242 -21.35 -32.54 -22.67
CA MET A 242 -21.15 -31.18 -22.17
C MET A 242 -22.34 -30.26 -22.50
N TYR A 243 -22.83 -30.31 -23.75
CA TYR A 243 -24.03 -29.59 -24.17
C TYR A 243 -25.27 -30.11 -23.42
N ARG A 244 -25.45 -31.43 -23.38
CA ARG A 244 -26.61 -32.08 -22.75
C ARG A 244 -26.70 -31.71 -21.28
N TYR A 245 -25.59 -31.77 -20.55
CA TYR A 245 -25.56 -31.45 -19.13
C TYR A 245 -25.94 -29.98 -18.89
N LEU A 246 -25.29 -29.04 -19.60
CA LEU A 246 -25.55 -27.61 -19.45
C LEU A 246 -27.03 -27.25 -19.69
N TYR A 247 -27.59 -27.64 -20.83
CA TYR A 247 -28.92 -27.17 -21.25
C TYR A 247 -30.09 -28.05 -20.79
N SER A 248 -29.83 -29.31 -20.43
CA SER A 248 -30.86 -30.17 -19.83
C SER A 248 -30.94 -30.00 -18.31
N THR A 249 -29.83 -29.61 -17.66
CA THR A 249 -29.72 -29.62 -16.20
C THR A 249 -29.57 -28.22 -15.59
N LEU A 250 -28.73 -27.35 -16.15
CA LEU A 250 -28.35 -26.08 -15.51
C LEU A 250 -29.14 -24.87 -16.02
N ILE A 251 -29.21 -24.69 -17.34
CA ILE A 251 -29.82 -23.52 -17.98
C ILE A 251 -30.76 -23.94 -19.12
N GLU A 252 -31.53 -23.02 -19.69
CA GLU A 252 -32.36 -23.27 -20.86
C GLU A 252 -31.63 -22.81 -22.13
N ASP A 253 -31.69 -23.61 -23.20
CA ASP A 253 -31.16 -23.22 -24.52
C ASP A 253 -32.18 -22.29 -25.19
N PRO A 254 -31.84 -21.01 -25.46
CA PRO A 254 -32.74 -20.07 -26.12
C PRO A 254 -33.19 -20.52 -27.52
N GLU A 255 -32.35 -21.29 -28.20
CA GLU A 255 -32.52 -21.73 -29.58
C GLU A 255 -32.75 -23.25 -29.67
N ARG A 256 -33.15 -23.92 -28.58
CA ARG A 256 -33.36 -25.39 -28.51
C ARG A 256 -34.19 -25.97 -29.64
N TYR A 257 -35.23 -25.24 -30.07
CA TYR A 257 -36.19 -25.67 -31.09
C TYR A 257 -35.89 -25.09 -32.48
N SER A 258 -34.75 -24.42 -32.63
CA SER A 258 -34.27 -23.90 -33.91
C SER A 258 -33.44 -24.95 -34.66
N GLU A 259 -33.05 -24.62 -35.89
CA GLU A 259 -32.12 -25.44 -36.69
C GLU A 259 -30.67 -25.39 -36.18
N ARG A 260 -30.35 -24.57 -35.16
CA ARG A 260 -28.98 -24.32 -34.68
C ARG A 260 -28.86 -24.30 -33.16
N PRO A 261 -28.98 -25.45 -32.47
CA PRO A 261 -28.73 -25.53 -31.03
C PRO A 261 -27.30 -25.07 -30.67
N HIS A 262 -27.13 -24.52 -29.47
CA HIS A 262 -25.88 -23.89 -29.02
C HIS A 262 -24.77 -24.89 -28.62
N TYR A 263 -24.30 -25.72 -29.55
CA TYR A 263 -23.18 -26.65 -29.31
C TYR A 263 -21.82 -25.96 -29.16
N GLY A 264 -21.65 -24.76 -29.72
CA GLY A 264 -20.39 -24.03 -29.66
C GLY A 264 -20.12 -23.44 -28.27
N MET A 265 -18.86 -23.53 -27.84
CA MET A 265 -18.43 -23.06 -26.52
C MET A 265 -18.64 -21.54 -26.34
N GLU A 266 -18.50 -20.76 -27.42
CA GLU A 266 -18.74 -19.32 -27.38
C GLU A 266 -20.20 -18.98 -27.08
N GLN A 267 -21.16 -19.71 -27.67
CA GLN A 267 -22.59 -19.56 -27.37
C GLN A 267 -22.91 -19.97 -25.93
N GLN A 268 -22.35 -21.08 -25.46
CA GLN A 268 -22.52 -21.54 -24.07
C GLN A 268 -21.99 -20.55 -23.04
N ILE A 269 -20.83 -19.94 -23.32
CA ILE A 269 -20.26 -18.86 -22.51
C ILE A 269 -21.21 -17.66 -22.49
N ALA A 270 -21.74 -17.25 -23.64
CA ALA A 270 -22.68 -16.13 -23.73
C ALA A 270 -23.97 -16.39 -22.92
N ASP A 271 -24.56 -17.57 -23.05
CA ASP A 271 -25.79 -17.94 -22.33
C ASP A 271 -25.57 -17.96 -20.80
N LEU A 272 -24.44 -18.52 -20.34
CA LEU A 272 -24.06 -18.50 -18.93
C LEU A 272 -23.87 -17.08 -18.40
N ILE A 273 -23.25 -16.18 -19.17
CA ILE A 273 -23.13 -14.77 -18.81
C ILE A 273 -24.54 -14.16 -18.67
N VAL A 274 -25.45 -14.40 -19.60
CA VAL A 274 -26.83 -13.87 -19.52
C VAL A 274 -27.53 -14.35 -18.25
N VAL A 275 -27.46 -15.64 -17.91
CA VAL A 275 -28.08 -16.18 -16.69
C VAL A 275 -27.43 -15.63 -15.41
N LEU A 276 -26.11 -15.49 -15.37
CA LEU A 276 -25.39 -14.94 -14.21
C LEU A 276 -25.58 -13.42 -14.06
N THR A 277 -25.97 -12.70 -15.11
CA THR A 277 -26.33 -11.27 -14.98
C THR A 277 -27.71 -11.02 -14.37
N HIS A 278 -28.47 -12.06 -14.04
CA HIS A 278 -29.79 -11.91 -13.42
C HIS A 278 -29.68 -11.28 -12.02
N PRO A 279 -30.49 -10.26 -11.66
CA PRO A 279 -30.28 -9.42 -10.48
C PRO A 279 -30.61 -10.10 -9.14
N THR A 280 -31.09 -11.35 -9.16
CA THR A 280 -31.35 -12.13 -7.93
C THR A 280 -30.10 -12.72 -7.32
N TRP A 281 -29.00 -12.78 -8.09
CA TRP A 281 -27.75 -13.33 -7.62
C TRP A 281 -27.06 -12.40 -6.60
N ILE A 282 -26.15 -12.99 -5.84
CA ILE A 282 -25.35 -12.25 -4.87
C ILE A 282 -24.32 -11.43 -5.65
N ASP A 283 -24.39 -10.11 -5.54
CA ASP A 283 -23.41 -9.23 -6.16
C ASP A 283 -22.13 -9.16 -5.31
N PHE A 284 -21.11 -9.94 -5.67
CA PHE A 284 -19.80 -9.94 -4.99
C PHE A 284 -18.92 -8.71 -5.32
N SER A 285 -19.30 -7.90 -6.31
CA SER A 285 -18.64 -6.61 -6.55
C SER A 285 -18.94 -5.60 -5.43
N ASN A 286 -20.03 -5.82 -4.69
CA ASN A 286 -20.37 -5.04 -3.50
C ASN A 286 -19.55 -5.52 -2.29
N PRO A 287 -18.75 -4.63 -1.65
CA PRO A 287 -17.94 -4.99 -0.49
C PRO A 287 -18.71 -5.68 0.65
N LYS A 288 -20.00 -5.38 0.83
CA LYS A 288 -20.84 -6.02 1.87
C LYS A 288 -20.94 -7.54 1.73
N ASN A 289 -20.80 -8.04 0.52
CA ASN A 289 -20.93 -9.46 0.19
C ASN A 289 -19.57 -10.18 0.10
N GLN A 290 -18.45 -9.48 0.34
CA GLN A 290 -17.12 -10.05 0.13
C GLN A 290 -16.61 -10.97 1.26
N VAL A 291 -17.34 -11.06 2.37
CA VAL A 291 -17.13 -12.13 3.37
C VAL A 291 -17.92 -13.36 2.92
N VAL A 292 -17.35 -14.12 1.99
CA VAL A 292 -18.04 -15.19 1.25
C VAL A 292 -18.57 -16.30 2.17
N ALA A 293 -17.89 -16.56 3.30
CA ALA A 293 -18.32 -17.53 4.30
C ALA A 293 -19.72 -17.28 4.86
N LYS A 294 -20.20 -16.02 4.88
CA LYS A 294 -21.57 -15.70 5.32
C LYS A 294 -22.66 -16.35 4.46
N PHE A 295 -22.29 -16.80 3.26
CA PHE A 295 -23.19 -17.43 2.30
C PHE A 295 -23.03 -18.95 2.28
N PHE A 296 -21.80 -19.49 2.11
CA PHE A 296 -21.62 -20.94 2.00
C PHE A 296 -21.72 -21.69 3.33
N ASP A 297 -21.42 -21.01 4.44
CA ASP A 297 -21.57 -21.52 5.80
C ASP A 297 -22.79 -20.89 6.51
N SER A 298 -23.73 -20.33 5.73
CA SER A 298 -24.92 -19.71 6.31
C SER A 298 -25.79 -20.74 7.03
N PRO A 299 -26.34 -20.41 8.22
CA PRO A 299 -27.38 -21.24 8.83
C PRO A 299 -28.69 -21.20 8.01
N ASP A 300 -28.88 -20.13 7.23
CA ASP A 300 -30.00 -19.96 6.30
C ASP A 300 -29.80 -20.85 5.06
N GLN A 301 -30.59 -21.92 4.99
CA GLN A 301 -30.49 -22.92 3.92
C GLN A 301 -30.81 -22.34 2.54
N HIS A 302 -31.65 -21.30 2.45
CA HIS A 302 -31.96 -20.66 1.16
C HIS A 302 -30.76 -19.87 0.65
N LYS A 303 -30.15 -19.04 1.50
CA LYS A 303 -28.93 -18.30 1.13
C LYS A 303 -27.79 -19.23 0.75
N LYS A 304 -27.63 -20.32 1.51
CA LYS A 304 -26.64 -21.35 1.21
C LYS A 304 -26.90 -22.00 -0.16
N HIS A 305 -28.15 -22.38 -0.42
CA HIS A 305 -28.55 -22.96 -1.71
C HIS A 305 -28.30 -22.01 -2.88
N ASP A 306 -28.73 -20.74 -2.76
CA ASP A 306 -28.56 -19.72 -3.79
C ASP A 306 -27.07 -19.49 -4.09
N PHE A 307 -26.23 -19.43 -3.06
CA PHE A 307 -24.77 -19.32 -3.21
C PHE A 307 -24.18 -20.48 -4.01
N PHE A 308 -24.47 -21.73 -3.61
CA PHE A 308 -23.90 -22.89 -4.28
C PHE A 308 -24.39 -23.00 -5.73
N HIS A 309 -25.63 -22.57 -5.98
CA HIS A 309 -26.18 -22.54 -7.33
C HIS A 309 -25.47 -21.50 -8.21
N GLN A 310 -25.28 -20.28 -7.71
CA GLN A 310 -24.50 -19.24 -8.40
C GLN A 310 -23.07 -19.74 -8.65
N LEU A 311 -22.41 -20.25 -7.62
CA LEU A 311 -21.06 -20.79 -7.69
C LEU A 311 -20.91 -21.89 -8.76
N LEU A 312 -21.86 -22.82 -8.86
CA LEU A 312 -21.82 -23.87 -9.89
C LEU A 312 -21.82 -23.27 -11.29
N LEU A 313 -22.71 -22.31 -11.56
CA LEU A 313 -22.77 -21.62 -12.85
C LEU A 313 -21.49 -20.82 -13.11
N SER A 314 -20.93 -20.18 -12.09
CA SER A 314 -19.67 -19.43 -12.18
C SER A 314 -18.47 -20.36 -12.44
N VAL A 315 -18.42 -21.56 -11.86
CA VAL A 315 -17.38 -22.57 -12.11
C VAL A 315 -17.49 -23.13 -13.52
N GLU A 316 -18.69 -23.45 -13.99
CA GLU A 316 -18.94 -23.85 -15.39
C GLU A 316 -18.46 -22.76 -16.36
N LEU A 317 -18.81 -21.49 -16.10
CA LEU A 317 -18.35 -20.36 -16.92
C LEU A 317 -16.83 -20.20 -16.86
N TYR A 318 -16.23 -20.27 -15.67
CA TYR A 318 -14.79 -20.13 -15.46
C TYR A 318 -14.02 -21.18 -16.26
N LEU A 319 -14.39 -22.45 -16.13
CA LEU A 319 -13.71 -23.55 -16.82
C LEU A 319 -13.90 -23.44 -18.35
N ARG A 320 -15.07 -23.02 -18.84
CA ARG A 320 -15.31 -22.82 -20.28
C ARG A 320 -14.43 -21.72 -20.84
N ILE A 321 -14.35 -20.57 -20.17
CA ILE A 321 -13.46 -19.46 -20.58
C ILE A 321 -12.00 -19.92 -20.59
N HIS A 322 -11.59 -20.73 -19.61
CA HIS A 322 -10.21 -21.20 -19.46
C HIS A 322 -9.90 -22.47 -20.25
N SER A 323 -10.83 -22.97 -21.07
CA SER A 323 -10.63 -24.13 -21.94
C SER A 323 -9.33 -24.06 -22.73
N ARG A 324 -8.70 -25.21 -22.96
CA ARG A 324 -7.43 -25.31 -23.69
C ARG A 324 -7.56 -24.90 -25.17
N ASN A 325 -8.78 -24.93 -25.69
CA ASN A 325 -9.09 -24.61 -27.09
C ASN A 325 -9.12 -23.11 -27.39
N HIS A 326 -9.19 -22.25 -26.35
CA HIS A 326 -9.19 -20.81 -26.51
C HIS A 326 -7.77 -20.24 -26.47
N ALA A 327 -7.43 -19.39 -27.44
CA ALA A 327 -6.17 -18.63 -27.42
C ALA A 327 -6.17 -17.58 -26.29
N ASP A 328 -5.03 -17.39 -25.62
CA ASP A 328 -4.90 -16.44 -24.49
C ASP A 328 -5.33 -15.01 -24.84
N LYS A 329 -5.10 -14.59 -26.09
CA LYS A 329 -5.54 -13.28 -26.60
C LYS A 329 -7.07 -13.15 -26.59
N ALA A 330 -7.80 -14.21 -26.97
CA ALA A 330 -9.25 -14.22 -26.96
C ALA A 330 -9.79 -14.22 -25.52
N LYS A 331 -9.20 -15.06 -24.64
CA LYS A 331 -9.52 -15.09 -23.20
C LYS A 331 -9.40 -13.71 -22.56
N ARG A 332 -8.24 -13.07 -22.72
CA ARG A 332 -7.97 -11.72 -22.20
C ARG A 332 -8.97 -10.69 -22.75
N LYS A 333 -9.28 -10.74 -24.04
CA LYS A 333 -10.26 -9.83 -24.65
C LYS A 333 -11.65 -9.99 -24.04
N LEU A 334 -12.12 -11.22 -23.82
CA LEU A 334 -13.40 -11.49 -23.18
C LEU A 334 -13.42 -10.98 -21.74
N LEU A 335 -12.43 -11.36 -20.92
CA LEU A 335 -12.35 -11.00 -19.51
C LEU A 335 -12.35 -9.48 -19.27
N LEU A 336 -11.67 -8.72 -20.14
CA LEU A 336 -11.68 -7.25 -20.07
C LEU A 336 -13.05 -6.63 -20.38
N GLN A 337 -13.93 -7.34 -21.09
CA GLN A 337 -15.26 -6.87 -21.48
C GLN A 337 -16.37 -7.39 -20.56
N LEU A 338 -16.04 -8.19 -19.54
CA LEU A 338 -17.05 -8.72 -18.62
C LEU A 338 -17.65 -7.61 -17.74
N PRO A 339 -18.96 -7.66 -17.45
CA PRO A 339 -19.54 -6.86 -16.39
C PRO A 339 -18.85 -7.15 -15.04
N PRO A 340 -18.70 -6.16 -14.15
CA PRO A 340 -18.11 -6.35 -12.82
C PRO A 340 -18.72 -7.53 -12.06
N THR A 341 -20.05 -7.64 -11.99
CA THR A 341 -20.73 -8.73 -11.28
C THR A 341 -20.21 -10.11 -11.70
N ILE A 342 -20.08 -10.34 -13.00
CA ILE A 342 -19.58 -11.60 -13.57
C ILE A 342 -18.08 -11.78 -13.28
N ALA A 343 -17.29 -10.72 -13.41
CA ALA A 343 -15.86 -10.81 -13.12
C ALA A 343 -15.59 -11.18 -11.64
N TRP A 344 -16.40 -10.68 -10.71
CA TRP A 344 -16.33 -11.05 -9.29
C TRP A 344 -16.87 -12.46 -9.03
N ASP A 345 -17.89 -12.93 -9.74
CA ASP A 345 -18.34 -14.33 -9.70
C ASP A 345 -17.23 -15.29 -10.15
N LEU A 346 -16.50 -14.94 -11.21
CA LEU A 346 -15.34 -15.70 -11.66
C LEU A 346 -14.22 -15.70 -10.63
N ALA A 347 -14.03 -14.60 -9.88
CA ALA A 347 -13.07 -14.56 -8.78
C ALA A 347 -13.48 -15.52 -7.64
N VAL A 348 -14.78 -15.60 -7.29
CA VAL A 348 -15.26 -16.59 -6.32
C VAL A 348 -14.99 -18.01 -6.82
N ALA A 349 -15.33 -18.30 -8.08
CA ALA A 349 -15.12 -19.61 -8.69
C ALA A 349 -13.63 -20.02 -8.70
N GLN A 350 -12.74 -19.10 -9.09
CA GLN A 350 -11.30 -19.32 -9.07
C GLN A 350 -10.81 -19.62 -7.65
N ARG A 351 -11.15 -18.77 -6.67
CA ARG A 351 -10.74 -18.97 -5.28
C ARG A 351 -11.26 -20.28 -4.69
N TRP A 352 -12.46 -20.69 -5.08
CA TRP A 352 -13.05 -21.96 -4.69
C TRP A 352 -12.24 -23.16 -5.21
N LEU A 353 -11.99 -23.21 -6.52
CA LEU A 353 -11.23 -24.29 -7.16
C LEU A 353 -9.78 -24.39 -6.64
N GLU A 354 -9.16 -23.25 -6.31
CA GLU A 354 -7.80 -23.18 -5.78
C GLU A 354 -7.71 -23.72 -4.34
N ASN A 355 -8.66 -23.37 -3.47
CA ASN A 355 -8.45 -23.48 -2.03
C ASN A 355 -9.35 -24.51 -1.33
N MET A 356 -10.36 -25.06 -2.00
CA MET A 356 -11.40 -25.85 -1.36
C MET A 356 -11.73 -27.10 -2.18
N SER A 357 -12.06 -28.21 -1.51
CA SER A 357 -12.43 -29.49 -2.15
C SER A 357 -13.60 -30.15 -1.45
N ILE A 358 -14.48 -30.76 -2.23
CA ILE A 358 -15.72 -31.38 -1.80
C ILE A 358 -15.49 -32.89 -1.61
N LYS A 359 -15.63 -33.36 -0.36
CA LYS A 359 -15.60 -34.78 -0.02
C LYS A 359 -17.01 -35.31 0.20
N LYS A 360 -17.39 -36.31 -0.61
CA LYS A 360 -18.65 -37.05 -0.46
C LYS A 360 -18.42 -38.31 0.37
N SER A 361 -19.03 -38.34 1.55
CA SER A 361 -18.97 -39.48 2.47
C SER A 361 -20.32 -40.18 2.51
N ARG A 362 -20.32 -41.49 2.23
CA ARG A 362 -21.53 -42.31 2.25
C ARG A 362 -21.87 -42.68 3.69
N THR A 363 -22.98 -42.17 4.22
CA THR A 363 -23.45 -42.48 5.59
C THR A 363 -24.38 -43.70 5.62
N SER A 364 -25.09 -44.01 4.52
CA SER A 364 -25.89 -45.24 4.37
C SER A 364 -26.04 -45.63 2.89
N HIS A 365 -26.74 -46.73 2.57
CA HIS A 365 -26.94 -47.15 1.17
C HIS A 365 -27.58 -46.08 0.28
N ASN A 366 -28.45 -45.23 0.83
CA ASN A 366 -29.16 -44.17 0.08
C ASN A 366 -28.82 -42.75 0.55
N GLN A 367 -27.89 -42.57 1.51
CA GLN A 367 -27.57 -41.26 2.07
C GLN A 367 -26.07 -40.98 1.96
N SER A 368 -25.78 -39.80 1.39
CA SER A 368 -24.44 -39.24 1.34
C SER A 368 -24.44 -37.90 2.05
N THR A 369 -23.33 -37.58 2.67
CA THR A 369 -23.05 -36.28 3.30
C THR A 369 -21.86 -35.65 2.61
N PHE A 370 -21.86 -34.33 2.52
CA PHE A 370 -20.76 -33.56 1.96
C PHE A 370 -20.00 -32.88 3.08
N SER A 371 -18.68 -32.87 2.94
CA SER A 371 -17.75 -32.14 3.80
C SER A 371 -16.75 -31.39 2.93
N PHE A 372 -16.14 -30.35 3.48
CA PHE A 372 -15.20 -29.50 2.76
C PHE A 372 -13.80 -29.69 3.32
N ASP A 373 -12.82 -29.82 2.42
CA ASP A 373 -11.41 -29.89 2.74
C ASP A 373 -10.75 -28.55 2.42
N LEU A 374 -10.11 -27.94 3.42
CA LEU A 374 -9.53 -26.60 3.33
C LEU A 374 -8.05 -26.71 2.93
N ARG A 375 -7.76 -26.70 1.62
CA ARG A 375 -6.41 -26.93 1.07
C ARG A 375 -5.37 -25.93 1.56
N SER A 376 -5.80 -24.70 1.84
CA SER A 376 -4.93 -23.59 2.25
C SER A 376 -4.76 -23.42 3.76
N LYS A 377 -5.46 -24.21 4.59
CA LYS A 377 -5.52 -24.01 6.05
C LYS A 377 -4.13 -23.94 6.71
N THR A 378 -3.23 -24.86 6.37
CA THR A 378 -1.85 -24.88 6.93
C THR A 378 -1.08 -23.60 6.60
N ARG A 379 -1.16 -23.12 5.36
CA ARG A 379 -0.52 -21.86 4.93
C ARG A 379 -1.10 -20.65 5.67
N GLN A 380 -2.41 -20.65 5.90
CA GLN A 380 -3.11 -19.55 6.57
C GLN A 380 -2.83 -19.49 8.08
N LYS A 381 -2.61 -20.64 8.72
CA LYS A 381 -2.15 -20.72 10.12
C LYS A 381 -0.77 -20.08 10.28
N GLU A 382 0.18 -20.45 9.43
CA GLU A 382 1.54 -19.88 9.47
C GLU A 382 1.54 -18.37 9.18
N ALA A 383 0.76 -17.94 8.18
CA ALA A 383 0.61 -16.52 7.89
C ALA A 383 -0.01 -15.75 9.07
N LEU A 384 -1.03 -16.29 9.75
CA LEU A 384 -1.62 -15.64 10.93
C LEU A 384 -0.64 -15.53 12.10
N LYS A 385 0.20 -16.56 12.31
CA LYS A 385 1.25 -16.53 13.34
C LYS A 385 2.28 -15.43 13.08
N ILE A 386 2.74 -15.29 11.84
CA ILE A 386 3.70 -14.25 11.45
C ILE A 386 3.05 -12.85 11.51
N PHE A 387 1.78 -12.73 11.13
CA PHE A 387 1.00 -11.51 11.28
C PHE A 387 0.95 -11.06 12.75
N ALA A 388 0.59 -11.96 13.67
CA ALA A 388 0.55 -11.70 15.10
C ALA A 388 1.92 -11.31 15.66
N ALA A 389 2.98 -12.05 15.31
CA ALA A 389 4.35 -11.77 15.74
C ALA A 389 4.85 -10.40 15.24
N THR A 390 4.55 -10.05 13.99
CA THR A 390 4.95 -8.76 13.39
C THR A 390 4.30 -7.57 14.09
N LEU A 391 3.02 -7.71 14.47
CA LEU A 391 2.29 -6.72 15.27
C LEU A 391 2.64 -6.78 16.76
N LYS A 392 3.58 -7.65 17.17
CA LYS A 392 3.94 -7.91 18.58
C LYS A 392 2.70 -8.15 19.44
N TRP A 393 1.84 -9.05 18.96
CA TRP A 393 0.56 -9.32 19.61
C TRP A 393 0.78 -9.72 21.08
N PRO A 394 0.00 -9.21 22.05
CA PRO A 394 0.34 -9.36 23.46
C PRO A 394 0.20 -10.78 24.02
N ASN A 395 -0.51 -11.68 23.34
CA ASN A 395 -0.86 -13.01 23.82
C ASN A 395 -0.37 -14.11 22.87
N MET A 396 0.92 -14.08 22.51
CA MET A 396 1.47 -15.03 21.53
C MET A 396 1.35 -16.50 21.95
N ASP A 397 1.50 -16.82 23.24
CA ASP A 397 1.40 -18.19 23.74
C ASP A 397 0.00 -18.79 23.51
N GLU A 398 -1.05 -17.98 23.69
CA GLU A 398 -2.43 -18.37 23.41
C GLU A 398 -2.67 -18.58 21.92
N ILE A 399 -2.13 -17.70 21.08
CA ILE A 399 -2.22 -17.85 19.62
C ILE A 399 -1.56 -19.16 19.20
N ASP A 400 -0.36 -19.46 19.70
CA ASP A 400 0.35 -20.69 19.38
C ASP A 400 -0.43 -21.94 19.85
N TYR A 401 -0.98 -21.92 21.07
CA TYR A 401 -1.82 -22.99 21.59
C TYR A 401 -3.05 -23.27 20.70
N VAL A 402 -3.78 -22.22 20.31
CA VAL A 402 -4.99 -22.34 19.49
C VAL A 402 -4.65 -22.78 18.07
N LEU A 403 -3.58 -22.22 17.49
CA LEU A 403 -3.14 -22.59 16.15
C LEU A 403 -2.58 -24.00 16.08
N ASP A 404 -2.05 -24.58 17.14
CA ASP A 404 -1.57 -25.96 17.09
C ASP A 404 -2.70 -27.00 16.92
N GLU A 405 -3.95 -26.65 17.23
CA GLU A 405 -5.15 -27.52 17.12
C GLU A 405 -4.99 -28.90 17.79
N GLN A 406 -4.16 -29.00 18.84
CA GLN A 406 -3.91 -30.25 19.55
C GLN A 406 -5.10 -30.67 20.43
N ASP A 407 -5.85 -29.70 20.97
CA ASP A 407 -7.03 -29.97 21.79
C ASP A 407 -8.28 -30.16 20.93
N LYS A 408 -8.81 -31.39 20.90
CA LYS A 408 -10.03 -31.74 20.16
C LYS A 408 -11.31 -31.16 20.75
N LYS A 409 -11.26 -30.62 21.98
CA LYS A 409 -12.41 -29.95 22.62
C LYS A 409 -12.51 -28.48 22.20
N GLU A 410 -11.40 -27.91 21.72
CA GLU A 410 -11.40 -26.54 21.22
C GLU A 410 -12.23 -26.43 19.95
N LYS A 411 -12.85 -25.26 19.77
CA LYS A 411 -13.59 -24.95 18.56
C LYS A 411 -12.61 -24.90 17.38
N PRO A 412 -12.86 -25.64 16.27
CA PRO A 412 -12.04 -25.55 15.07
C PRO A 412 -11.89 -24.10 14.61
N LEU A 413 -10.71 -23.77 14.08
CA LEU A 413 -10.34 -22.39 13.76
C LEU A 413 -11.34 -21.70 12.83
N GLU A 414 -11.72 -22.40 11.75
CA GLU A 414 -12.67 -21.95 10.73
C GLU A 414 -14.08 -21.72 11.28
N ASP A 415 -14.50 -22.48 12.29
CA ASP A 415 -15.87 -22.39 12.81
C ASP A 415 -16.05 -21.18 13.73
N ARG A 416 -14.97 -20.52 14.15
CA ARG A 416 -14.99 -19.45 15.18
C ARG A 416 -15.87 -18.28 14.76
N SER A 417 -15.73 -17.82 13.52
CA SER A 417 -16.56 -16.78 12.90
C SER A 417 -16.56 -16.92 11.37
N ALA A 418 -17.44 -16.16 10.69
CA ALA A 418 -17.41 -16.11 9.23
C ALA A 418 -16.09 -15.51 8.69
N ASP A 419 -15.45 -14.61 9.43
CA ASP A 419 -14.18 -14.02 9.00
C ASP A 419 -13.05 -15.07 9.11
N ALA A 420 -13.04 -15.85 10.20
CA ALA A 420 -12.13 -16.98 10.39
C ALA A 420 -12.34 -18.07 9.33
N MET A 421 -13.59 -18.44 9.04
CA MET A 421 -13.93 -19.37 7.95
C MET A 421 -13.37 -18.90 6.61
N SER A 422 -13.58 -17.63 6.25
CA SER A 422 -13.04 -17.06 5.01
C SER A 422 -11.51 -17.03 4.97
N TRP A 423 -10.84 -16.70 6.07
CA TRP A 423 -9.37 -16.72 6.15
C TRP A 423 -8.81 -18.13 6.01
N PHE A 424 -9.21 -19.08 6.86
CA PHE A 424 -8.64 -20.42 6.91
C PHE A 424 -9.03 -21.29 5.70
N SER A 425 -10.19 -21.04 5.08
CA SER A 425 -10.56 -21.68 3.82
C SER A 425 -9.78 -21.14 2.61
N GLY A 426 -9.20 -19.94 2.70
CA GLY A 426 -8.57 -19.27 1.57
C GLY A 426 -9.56 -18.70 0.54
N ILE A 427 -10.87 -18.73 0.82
CA ILE A 427 -11.89 -18.08 -0.01
C ILE A 427 -11.90 -16.57 0.28
N ILE A 428 -10.88 -15.91 -0.25
CA ILE A 428 -10.61 -14.49 -0.05
C ILE A 428 -10.74 -13.78 -1.39
N LEU A 429 -11.73 -12.88 -1.46
CA LEU A 429 -11.89 -12.01 -2.62
C LEU A 429 -10.87 -10.88 -2.60
N PRO A 430 -10.38 -10.45 -3.78
CA PRO A 430 -9.44 -9.34 -3.86
C PRO A 430 -10.09 -8.05 -3.34
N GLY A 431 -9.27 -7.09 -2.94
CA GLY A 431 -9.70 -5.82 -2.36
C GLY A 431 -9.33 -5.69 -0.89
N LYS A 432 -10.02 -4.78 -0.22
CA LYS A 432 -9.71 -4.35 1.15
C LYS A 432 -10.09 -5.39 2.21
N THR A 433 -10.89 -6.39 1.86
CA THR A 433 -11.53 -7.32 2.79
C THR A 433 -10.52 -8.24 3.48
N LEU A 434 -9.46 -8.70 2.78
CA LEU A 434 -8.43 -9.57 3.36
C LEU A 434 -7.87 -9.03 4.67
N SER A 435 -7.56 -7.73 4.72
CA SER A 435 -6.98 -7.09 5.90
C SER A 435 -7.86 -7.27 7.13
N TRP A 436 -9.18 -7.25 6.97
CA TRP A 436 -10.11 -7.43 8.07
C TRP A 436 -10.32 -8.90 8.43
N LEU A 437 -10.33 -9.79 7.44
CA LEU A 437 -10.43 -11.23 7.67
C LEU A 437 -9.29 -11.72 8.56
N ILE A 438 -8.04 -11.35 8.24
CA ILE A 438 -6.87 -11.80 9.02
C ILE A 438 -6.88 -11.22 10.44
N MET A 439 -7.23 -9.94 10.62
CA MET A 439 -7.29 -9.34 11.96
C MET A 439 -8.43 -9.89 12.81
N ASN A 440 -9.63 -10.05 12.25
CA ASN A 440 -10.75 -10.63 12.98
C ASN A 440 -10.46 -12.10 13.31
N SER A 441 -9.79 -12.84 12.42
CA SER A 441 -9.32 -14.21 12.71
C SER A 441 -8.31 -14.25 13.85
N LEU A 442 -7.37 -13.29 13.92
CA LEU A 442 -6.43 -13.17 15.04
C LEU A 442 -7.18 -12.94 16.36
N ILE A 443 -8.15 -12.03 16.35
CA ILE A 443 -8.98 -11.71 17.52
C ILE A 443 -9.79 -12.94 17.97
N ASP A 444 -10.39 -13.68 17.05
CA ASP A 444 -11.15 -14.90 17.33
C ASP A 444 -10.27 -16.05 17.88
N CYS A 445 -8.96 -16.02 17.60
CA CYS A 445 -7.99 -16.96 18.14
C CYS A 445 -7.45 -16.55 19.53
N ASP A 446 -7.67 -15.32 19.99
CA ASP A 446 -7.26 -14.86 21.32
C ASP A 446 -8.48 -14.74 22.25
N ARG A 447 -8.65 -15.73 23.14
CA ARG A 447 -9.78 -15.82 24.09
C ARG A 447 -9.89 -14.60 25.02
N ASP A 448 -8.80 -13.86 25.23
CA ASP A 448 -8.77 -12.70 26.13
C ASP A 448 -9.26 -11.39 25.49
N THR A 449 -9.47 -11.36 24.18
CA THR A 449 -9.98 -10.16 23.49
C THR A 449 -11.43 -9.84 23.86
N GLY A 450 -12.24 -10.87 24.13
CA GLY A 450 -13.65 -10.75 24.52
C GLY A 450 -14.55 -10.11 23.45
N GLU A 451 -15.78 -9.76 23.85
CA GLU A 451 -16.83 -9.30 22.93
C GLU A 451 -16.61 -7.88 22.36
N ALA A 452 -15.76 -7.07 23.00
CA ALA A 452 -15.59 -5.66 22.67
C ALA A 452 -15.06 -5.42 21.25
N LEU A 453 -14.31 -6.38 20.70
CA LEU A 453 -13.68 -6.26 19.38
C LEU A 453 -14.51 -6.79 18.21
N LYS A 454 -15.64 -7.46 18.46
CA LYS A 454 -16.48 -8.08 17.42
C LYS A 454 -17.11 -7.11 16.43
N TYR A 455 -17.07 -5.81 16.72
CA TYR A 455 -17.63 -4.76 15.87
C TYR A 455 -16.66 -4.21 14.81
N LEU A 456 -15.44 -4.75 14.74
CA LEU A 456 -14.51 -4.46 13.64
C LEU A 456 -15.07 -5.02 12.33
N THR A 457 -15.13 -4.16 11.33
CA THR A 457 -15.66 -4.54 10.02
C THR A 457 -15.00 -3.72 8.93
N HIS A 458 -14.74 -4.39 7.80
CA HIS A 458 -14.26 -3.75 6.59
C HIS A 458 -15.20 -2.71 6.03
N MET A 459 -16.45 -2.61 6.49
CA MET A 459 -17.36 -1.53 6.08
C MET A 459 -17.01 -0.17 6.69
N HIS A 460 -16.18 -0.14 7.75
CA HIS A 460 -15.74 1.06 8.44
C HIS A 460 -14.22 1.16 8.45
N TYR A 461 -13.66 1.61 7.32
CA TYR A 461 -12.21 1.65 7.10
C TYR A 461 -11.43 2.57 8.05
N SER A 462 -12.06 3.65 8.53
CA SER A 462 -11.46 4.62 9.46
C SER A 462 -11.55 4.14 10.91
N ALA A 463 -11.06 2.94 11.19
CA ALA A 463 -11.17 2.32 12.49
C ALA A 463 -9.90 1.61 12.95
N GLY A 464 -9.86 1.35 14.25
CA GLY A 464 -8.84 0.59 14.95
C GLY A 464 -9.35 0.22 16.33
N PHE A 465 -8.45 -0.23 17.19
CA PHE A 465 -8.81 -0.62 18.54
C PHE A 465 -7.63 -0.53 19.50
N GLN A 466 -7.94 -0.41 20.79
CA GLN A 466 -6.98 -0.65 21.86
C GLN A 466 -7.15 -2.09 22.36
N TYR A 467 -6.04 -2.79 22.55
CA TYR A 467 -6.02 -4.08 23.23
C TYR A 467 -4.83 -4.14 24.19
N ARG A 468 -5.14 -4.26 25.49
CA ARG A 468 -4.19 -4.20 26.60
C ARG A 468 -3.42 -2.87 26.59
N ALA A 469 -2.13 -2.88 26.27
CA ALA A 469 -1.23 -1.74 26.35
C ALA A 469 -0.77 -1.24 24.98
N ASN A 470 -1.48 -1.60 23.90
CA ASN A 470 -1.17 -1.19 22.53
C ASN A 470 -2.44 -0.81 21.77
N THR A 471 -2.30 0.04 20.75
CA THR A 471 -3.35 0.30 19.77
C THR A 471 -2.98 -0.25 18.39
N TYR A 472 -3.98 -0.63 17.61
CA TYR A 472 -3.83 -1.19 16.26
C TYR A 472 -4.82 -0.52 15.32
N TRP A 473 -4.34 -0.12 14.15
CA TRP A 473 -5.11 0.70 13.22
C TRP A 473 -5.12 0.12 11.82
N SER A 474 -6.25 0.21 11.14
CA SER A 474 -6.28 -0.03 9.69
C SER A 474 -5.38 0.97 8.99
N SER A 475 -4.71 0.55 7.91
CA SER A 475 -3.88 1.43 7.08
C SER A 475 -4.67 2.57 6.40
N GLN A 476 -6.00 2.50 6.39
CA GLN A 476 -6.88 3.56 5.89
C GLN A 476 -7.31 4.56 6.98
N CYS A 477 -7.02 4.28 8.25
CA CYS A 477 -7.30 5.20 9.34
C CYS A 477 -6.17 6.23 9.45
N ILE A 478 -6.53 7.52 9.52
CA ILE A 478 -5.54 8.59 9.63
C ILE A 478 -4.62 8.45 10.86
N VAL A 479 -5.14 7.92 11.97
CA VAL A 479 -4.34 7.63 13.17
C VAL A 479 -3.22 6.64 12.85
N GLY A 480 -3.54 5.55 12.15
CA GLY A 480 -2.56 4.57 11.69
C GLY A 480 -1.56 5.15 10.69
N LYS A 481 -2.03 5.95 9.74
CA LYS A 481 -1.17 6.62 8.74
C LYS A 481 -0.12 7.54 9.39
N VAL A 482 -0.50 8.29 10.41
CA VAL A 482 0.39 9.19 11.16
C VAL A 482 1.33 8.41 12.08
N LEU A 483 0.77 7.53 12.93
CA LEU A 483 1.56 6.74 13.89
C LEU A 483 2.43 5.67 13.22
N GLY A 484 2.21 5.37 11.93
CA GLY A 484 3.08 4.47 11.17
C GLY A 484 4.55 4.91 11.15
N ALA A 485 4.83 6.21 11.30
CA ALA A 485 6.20 6.73 11.42
C ALA A 485 6.78 6.62 12.84
N ALA A 486 5.95 6.30 13.84
CA ALA A 486 6.39 6.22 15.22
C ALA A 486 7.34 5.03 15.41
N ARG A 487 8.23 5.19 16.39
CA ARG A 487 9.26 4.21 16.68
C ARG A 487 8.68 2.84 16.97
N GLY A 488 9.25 1.81 16.34
CA GLY A 488 8.91 0.41 16.58
C GLY A 488 7.55 -0.04 16.00
N VAL A 489 6.79 0.87 15.38
CA VAL A 489 5.54 0.56 14.68
C VAL A 489 5.85 -0.18 13.38
N LYS A 490 5.05 -1.20 13.07
CA LYS A 490 5.16 -1.99 11.85
C LYS A 490 3.84 -1.93 11.07
N GLN A 491 3.93 -2.30 9.79
CA GLN A 491 2.77 -2.48 8.92
C GLN A 491 2.81 -3.88 8.32
N VAL A 492 1.69 -4.59 8.37
CA VAL A 492 1.53 -5.92 7.76
C VAL A 492 0.08 -6.14 7.35
N ALA A 493 -0.14 -6.66 6.15
CA ALA A 493 -1.47 -7.02 5.61
C ALA A 493 -2.58 -5.97 5.83
N GLY A 494 -2.27 -4.68 5.70
CA GLY A 494 -3.23 -3.57 5.87
C GLY A 494 -3.51 -3.12 7.31
N TRP A 495 -2.72 -3.60 8.28
CA TRP A 495 -2.76 -3.16 9.67
C TRP A 495 -1.44 -2.55 10.12
N ILE A 496 -1.54 -1.58 11.02
CA ILE A 496 -0.44 -0.81 11.58
C ILE A 496 -0.45 -0.96 13.10
N GLY A 497 0.69 -1.35 13.66
CA GLY A 497 0.88 -1.51 15.10
C GLY A 497 2.17 -2.26 15.45
N PRO A 498 2.44 -2.46 16.76
CA PRO A 498 1.69 -1.89 17.87
C PRO A 498 1.98 -0.39 18.00
N CYS A 499 0.94 0.43 18.16
CA CYS A 499 1.07 1.87 18.41
C CYS A 499 0.88 2.18 19.91
N ILE A 500 1.27 3.39 20.33
CA ILE A 500 1.16 3.86 21.72
C ILE A 500 -0.26 3.67 22.27
N TYR A 501 -0.36 3.26 23.54
CA TYR A 501 -1.62 3.19 24.25
C TYR A 501 -2.14 4.58 24.62
N THR A 502 -3.41 4.63 25.01
CA THR A 502 -4.02 5.85 25.54
C THR A 502 -4.90 5.52 26.75
N PRO A 503 -4.87 6.36 27.80
CA PRO A 503 -5.79 6.23 28.93
C PRO A 503 -7.21 6.69 28.58
N ASP A 504 -7.42 7.36 27.43
CA ASP A 504 -8.73 7.84 27.00
C ASP A 504 -9.66 6.70 26.52
N LEU A 505 -9.09 5.52 26.25
CA LEU A 505 -9.80 4.32 25.82
C LEU A 505 -9.74 3.24 26.90
N LYS A 506 -10.73 2.35 26.91
CA LYS A 506 -10.71 1.18 27.80
C LYS A 506 -9.58 0.22 27.41
N ARG A 507 -9.26 -0.72 28.31
CA ARG A 507 -8.25 -1.76 28.06
C ARG A 507 -8.49 -2.54 26.76
N THR A 508 -9.75 -2.79 26.43
CA THR A 508 -10.15 -3.36 25.13
C THR A 508 -11.33 -2.58 24.58
N GLU A 509 -11.14 -1.89 23.46
CA GLU A 509 -12.18 -1.04 22.86
C GLU A 509 -11.97 -0.80 21.37
N CYS A 510 -13.04 -0.98 20.59
CA CYS A 510 -13.09 -0.59 19.18
C CYS A 510 -13.37 0.89 19.03
N VAL A 511 -12.65 1.52 18.11
CA VAL A 511 -12.68 2.96 17.88
C VAL A 511 -12.93 3.25 16.41
N ARG A 512 -13.89 4.12 16.12
CA ARG A 512 -14.09 4.71 14.79
C ARG A 512 -13.65 6.16 14.82
N ILE A 513 -12.88 6.56 13.83
CA ILE A 513 -12.34 7.91 13.72
C ILE A 513 -13.17 8.72 12.76
N LYS A 514 -13.59 9.88 13.22
CA LYS A 514 -14.17 10.91 12.36
C LYS A 514 -13.04 11.58 11.60
N GLN A 515 -13.05 11.40 10.29
CA GLN A 515 -12.12 12.04 9.38
C GLN A 515 -12.90 12.66 8.21
N HIS A 516 -12.47 13.85 7.79
CA HIS A 516 -12.99 14.56 6.63
C HIS A 516 -12.24 14.14 5.37
N ASP A 517 -12.89 14.25 4.21
CA ASP A 517 -12.24 14.00 2.92
C ASP A 517 -11.02 14.92 2.75
N CYS A 518 -9.99 14.39 2.09
CA CYS A 518 -8.80 15.15 1.75
C CYS A 518 -9.14 16.44 0.97
N LEU A 519 -8.37 17.50 1.23
CA LEU A 519 -8.51 18.78 0.55
C LEU A 519 -7.73 18.84 -0.76
N ASP A 520 -6.91 17.84 -1.10
CA ASP A 520 -6.16 17.78 -2.36
C ASP A 520 -7.11 17.65 -3.56
N ALA A 521 -6.67 18.19 -4.71
CA ALA A 521 -7.40 18.06 -5.96
C ALA A 521 -7.29 16.62 -6.49
N LYS A 522 -8.40 16.07 -7.00
CA LYS A 522 -8.37 14.78 -7.69
C LYS A 522 -7.71 14.94 -9.06
N LEU A 523 -6.86 13.98 -9.44
CA LEU A 523 -6.25 13.98 -10.76
C LEU A 523 -7.31 13.79 -11.85
N THR A 524 -7.14 14.50 -12.96
CA THR A 524 -7.93 14.32 -14.19
C THR A 524 -7.15 13.48 -15.21
N PRO A 525 -7.79 13.00 -16.30
CA PRO A 525 -7.07 12.27 -17.35
C PRO A 525 -5.87 13.04 -17.91
N LYS A 526 -6.00 14.37 -18.08
CA LYS A 526 -4.91 15.23 -18.56
C LYS A 526 -3.77 15.34 -17.55
N ASP A 527 -4.09 15.38 -16.26
CA ASP A 527 -3.06 15.38 -15.21
C ASP A 527 -2.24 14.09 -15.26
N VAL A 528 -2.90 12.95 -15.45
CA VAL A 528 -2.24 11.63 -15.53
C VAL A 528 -1.41 11.51 -16.82
N GLU A 529 -1.98 11.87 -17.97
CA GLU A 529 -1.31 11.76 -19.28
C GLU A 529 0.00 12.57 -19.34
N HIS A 530 0.04 13.76 -18.74
CA HIS A 530 1.21 14.65 -18.76
C HIS A 530 2.08 14.53 -17.50
N MET A 531 1.97 13.43 -16.75
CA MET A 531 2.74 13.21 -15.53
C MET A 531 4.26 13.20 -15.78
N ASP A 532 4.67 12.65 -16.93
CA ASP A 532 6.06 12.58 -17.39
C ASP A 532 6.71 13.95 -17.55
N THR A 533 5.95 14.93 -18.05
CA THR A 533 6.42 16.32 -18.18
C THR A 533 6.72 16.96 -16.82
N ARG A 534 5.89 16.66 -15.80
CA ARG A 534 6.01 17.23 -14.44
C ARG A 534 7.05 16.54 -13.57
N THR A 535 7.69 15.49 -14.07
CA THR A 535 8.75 14.77 -13.37
C THR A 535 10.06 14.75 -14.15
N ASN A 536 10.07 15.28 -15.38
CA ASN A 536 11.26 15.37 -16.21
C ASN A 536 12.35 16.22 -15.51
N PRO A 537 13.53 15.66 -15.22
CA PRO A 537 14.60 16.39 -14.56
C PRO A 537 15.21 17.51 -15.41
N LEU A 538 15.08 17.45 -16.74
CA LEU A 538 15.56 18.50 -17.65
C LEU A 538 14.64 19.72 -17.70
N GLY A 539 13.36 19.58 -17.34
CA GLY A 539 12.35 20.60 -17.66
C GLY A 539 11.87 20.50 -19.13
N PRO A 540 11.45 21.62 -19.74
CA PRO A 540 11.02 21.67 -21.13
C PRO A 540 12.07 21.15 -22.12
N ARG A 541 11.63 20.71 -23.30
CA ARG A 541 12.55 20.29 -24.37
C ARG A 541 13.17 21.51 -25.01
N GLU A 542 14.49 21.63 -24.92
CA GLU A 542 15.25 22.76 -25.43
C GLU A 542 16.48 22.32 -26.23
N THR A 543 17.09 23.26 -26.96
CA THR A 543 18.30 23.00 -27.76
C THR A 543 19.60 23.15 -26.97
N SER A 544 19.53 23.76 -25.79
CA SER A 544 20.63 23.98 -24.86
C SER A 544 20.07 24.08 -23.45
N TYR A 545 20.81 23.59 -22.46
CA TYR A 545 20.39 23.56 -21.06
C TYR A 545 21.39 24.34 -20.19
N PRO A 546 21.13 25.62 -19.88
CA PRO A 546 22.01 26.44 -19.05
C PRO A 546 22.25 25.81 -17.67
N ILE A 547 23.50 25.79 -17.22
CA ILE A 547 23.86 25.16 -15.94
C ILE A 547 23.27 25.93 -14.75
N GLU A 548 23.09 27.25 -14.91
CA GLU A 548 22.50 28.12 -13.90
C GLU A 548 21.00 27.89 -13.64
N ASP A 549 20.29 27.23 -14.57
CA ASP A 549 18.87 26.89 -14.40
C ASP A 549 18.66 25.70 -13.44
N TYR A 550 19.74 25.09 -12.96
CA TYR A 550 19.72 23.92 -12.13
C TYR A 550 20.49 24.12 -10.83
N GLU A 551 19.94 23.58 -9.74
CA GLU A 551 20.58 23.50 -8.44
C GLU A 551 20.59 22.08 -7.90
N VAL A 552 21.43 21.78 -6.90
CA VAL A 552 21.43 20.47 -6.20
C VAL A 552 20.86 20.67 -4.80
N PRO A 553 19.53 20.55 -4.61
CA PRO A 553 18.93 20.74 -3.30
C PRO A 553 19.30 19.56 -2.40
N MET A 554 19.62 19.87 -1.14
CA MET A 554 20.03 18.92 -0.12
C MET A 554 19.32 19.25 1.19
N PRO A 555 18.74 18.27 1.90
CA PRO A 555 18.21 18.50 3.23
C PRO A 555 19.33 18.95 4.17
N ASP A 556 19.02 19.87 5.06
CA ASP A 556 19.97 20.27 6.09
C ASP A 556 20.11 19.17 7.15
N THR A 557 21.26 18.50 7.15
CA THR A 557 21.60 17.44 8.11
C THR A 557 22.39 17.97 9.32
N GLU A 558 22.67 19.28 9.36
CA GLU A 558 23.34 19.94 10.47
C GLU A 558 22.28 20.48 11.47
N ASP A 559 22.63 20.49 12.75
CA ASP A 559 21.76 20.99 13.83
C ASP A 559 20.34 20.35 13.85
N VAL A 560 20.26 19.04 13.57
CA VAL A 560 18.99 18.31 13.60
C VAL A 560 18.44 18.24 15.02
N THR A 561 17.18 18.63 15.17
CA THR A 561 16.48 18.71 16.45
C THR A 561 15.95 17.35 16.91
N ASP A 562 16.22 16.99 18.17
CA ASP A 562 15.72 15.73 18.79
C ASP A 562 14.80 15.99 19.99
N VAL A 563 14.28 17.22 20.10
CA VAL A 563 13.52 17.71 21.26
C VAL A 563 12.01 17.55 21.12
N ILE A 564 11.48 17.38 19.91
CA ILE A 564 10.04 17.20 19.70
C ILE A 564 9.65 15.81 20.21
N ARG A 565 8.67 15.76 21.12
CA ARG A 565 8.20 14.50 21.72
C ARG A 565 6.69 14.39 21.68
N MET A 566 6.19 13.22 21.32
CA MET A 566 4.78 12.91 21.47
C MET A 566 4.43 12.71 22.95
N GLU A 567 3.56 13.55 23.51
CA GLU A 567 3.15 13.49 24.91
C GLU A 567 1.96 12.55 25.11
N LYS A 568 0.97 12.64 24.22
CA LYS A 568 -0.30 11.92 24.38
C LYS A 568 -1.03 11.74 23.05
N LEU A 569 -1.54 10.52 22.84
CA LEU A 569 -2.62 10.24 21.88
C LEU A 569 -3.97 10.39 22.57
N SER A 570 -4.84 11.28 22.07
CA SER A 570 -6.10 11.62 22.71
C SER A 570 -7.31 11.33 21.81
N PHE A 571 -8.38 10.82 22.44
CA PHE A 571 -9.65 10.53 21.80
C PHE A 571 -10.80 11.19 22.56
N VAL A 572 -11.61 11.97 21.84
CA VAL A 572 -12.79 12.61 22.41
C VAL A 572 -14.02 12.10 21.66
N PRO A 573 -15.00 11.46 22.33
CA PRO A 573 -16.22 11.02 21.68
C PRO A 573 -16.94 12.17 21.00
N THR A 574 -17.35 11.98 19.75
CA THR A 574 -18.08 13.01 18.99
C THR A 574 -19.47 13.22 19.59
N LYS A 575 -19.96 14.47 19.59
CA LYS A 575 -21.34 14.79 20.02
C LYS A 575 -22.38 14.06 19.17
N GLU A 576 -22.12 13.96 17.87
CA GLU A 576 -22.93 13.20 16.93
C GLU A 576 -22.44 11.76 16.91
N GLN A 577 -23.29 10.84 17.35
CA GLN A 577 -23.01 9.40 17.34
C GLN A 577 -23.96 8.71 16.35
N PRO A 578 -23.51 7.65 15.65
CA PRO A 578 -24.37 6.86 14.79
C PRO A 578 -25.60 6.33 15.54
N THR A 579 -26.73 6.15 14.84
CA THR A 579 -27.93 5.55 15.45
C THR A 579 -27.66 4.15 16.01
N SER A 580 -26.78 3.38 15.36
CA SER A 580 -26.37 2.04 15.78
C SER A 580 -25.71 2.01 17.16
N SER A 581 -24.93 3.04 17.54
CA SER A 581 -24.29 3.08 18.86
C SER A 581 -25.27 3.43 19.99
N ARG A 582 -26.45 3.96 19.67
CA ARG A 582 -27.54 4.18 20.64
C ARG A 582 -28.43 2.95 20.81
N GLN A 583 -28.55 2.11 19.77
CA GLN A 583 -29.47 0.98 19.73
C GLN A 583 -28.82 -0.35 20.12
N VAL A 584 -27.52 -0.52 19.87
CA VAL A 584 -26.79 -1.76 20.13
C VAL A 584 -25.78 -1.53 21.25
N ALA A 585 -25.98 -2.19 22.38
CA ALA A 585 -25.07 -2.10 23.52
C ALA A 585 -23.66 -2.57 23.13
N GLY A 586 -22.65 -1.73 23.37
CA GLY A 586 -21.24 -2.04 23.05
C GLY A 586 -20.81 -1.69 21.63
N ALA A 587 -21.68 -1.16 20.77
CA ALA A 587 -21.28 -0.74 19.43
C ALA A 587 -20.24 0.42 19.49
N PRO A 588 -19.25 0.45 18.58
CA PRO A 588 -18.12 1.38 18.66
C PRO A 588 -18.59 2.83 18.54
N LEU A 589 -18.08 3.67 19.44
CA LEU A 589 -18.28 5.11 19.34
C LEU A 589 -17.40 5.70 18.24
N VAL A 590 -17.84 6.86 17.74
CA VAL A 590 -17.05 7.70 16.85
C VAL A 590 -16.30 8.74 17.69
N PHE A 591 -15.02 8.95 17.38
CA PHE A 591 -14.13 9.84 18.12
C PHE A 591 -13.47 10.85 17.19
N ASP A 592 -13.22 12.05 17.73
CA ASP A 592 -12.22 12.97 17.22
C ASP A 592 -10.87 12.58 17.84
N ALA A 593 -9.83 12.44 17.01
CA ALA A 593 -8.48 12.07 17.44
C ALA A 593 -7.52 13.26 17.37
N ALA A 594 -6.58 13.34 18.32
CA ALA A 594 -5.50 14.31 18.31
C ALA A 594 -4.23 13.72 18.92
N ILE A 595 -3.07 14.20 18.49
CA ILE A 595 -1.78 13.92 19.10
C ILE A 595 -1.23 15.22 19.67
N TYR A 596 -0.78 15.18 20.92
CA TYR A 596 -0.13 16.31 21.60
C TYR A 596 1.37 16.14 21.51
N PHE A 597 2.06 17.21 21.12
CA PHE A 597 3.52 17.25 20.99
C PHE A 597 4.12 18.31 21.89
N ALA A 598 5.15 17.97 22.64
CA ALA A 598 6.02 18.94 23.30
C ALA A 598 6.99 19.49 22.24
N CYS A 599 6.88 20.78 21.95
CA CYS A 599 7.76 21.48 21.00
C CYS A 599 8.01 22.92 21.50
N GLY A 600 9.28 23.32 21.58
CA GLY A 600 9.64 24.68 22.05
C GLY A 600 9.25 24.98 23.50
N GLY A 601 9.07 23.95 24.34
CA GLY A 601 8.62 24.10 25.73
C GLY A 601 7.10 24.24 25.91
N GLU A 602 6.32 24.14 24.84
CA GLU A 602 4.85 24.18 24.87
C GLU A 602 4.24 22.89 24.30
N SER A 603 3.01 22.57 24.72
CA SER A 603 2.24 21.42 24.22
C SER A 603 1.33 21.84 23.06
N TRP A 604 1.55 21.27 21.89
CA TRP A 604 0.83 21.58 20.65
C TRP A 604 -0.13 20.46 20.24
N PRO A 605 -1.46 20.70 20.23
CA PRO A 605 -2.44 19.70 19.81
C PRO A 605 -2.60 19.63 18.28
N MET A 606 -2.17 18.53 17.69
CA MET A 606 -2.42 18.21 16.28
C MET A 606 -3.66 17.33 16.12
N LYS A 607 -4.77 17.93 15.71
CA LYS A 607 -6.04 17.24 15.47
C LYS A 607 -5.98 16.48 14.14
N LEU A 608 -6.26 15.19 14.13
CA LEU A 608 -6.20 14.35 12.94
C LEU A 608 -7.52 14.43 12.16
N ARG A 609 -7.78 15.59 11.55
CA ARG A 609 -9.10 15.96 11.00
C ARG A 609 -9.37 15.38 9.62
N TYR A 610 -8.34 15.24 8.79
CA TYR A 610 -8.47 14.92 7.37
C TYR A 610 -7.85 13.56 7.05
N ASP A 611 -8.54 12.78 6.21
CA ASP A 611 -8.02 11.55 5.63
C ASP A 611 -7.07 11.87 4.47
N VAL A 612 -5.87 12.31 4.81
CA VAL A 612 -4.79 12.58 3.84
C VAL A 612 -3.99 11.31 3.55
N ASP A 613 -3.17 11.34 2.51
CA ASP A 613 -2.29 10.23 2.16
C ASP A 613 -0.81 10.59 2.28
N PHE A 614 -0.04 9.65 2.79
CA PHE A 614 1.41 9.71 2.82
C PHE A 614 1.92 8.77 1.74
N ILE A 615 2.48 9.32 0.67
CA ILE A 615 2.90 8.59 -0.52
C ILE A 615 4.39 8.30 -0.35
N ASN A 616 4.77 7.03 -0.30
CA ASN A 616 6.18 6.65 -0.18
C ASN A 616 6.92 7.05 -1.45
N ALA A 617 7.94 7.90 -1.33
CA ALA A 617 8.72 8.34 -2.48
C ALA A 617 9.43 7.16 -3.15
N PHE A 618 9.60 7.25 -4.46
CA PHE A 618 10.29 6.21 -5.20
C PHE A 618 11.82 6.37 -5.09
N PRO A 619 12.58 5.29 -4.82
CA PRO A 619 14.03 5.37 -4.73
C PRO A 619 14.67 5.84 -6.03
N CYS A 620 15.57 6.82 -5.96
CA CYS A 620 16.42 7.22 -7.09
C CYS A 620 17.78 6.50 -7.04
N HIS A 621 18.55 6.60 -8.12
CA HIS A 621 19.87 6.00 -8.22
C HIS A 621 20.90 7.06 -8.59
N GLN A 622 22.12 6.99 -8.04
CA GLN A 622 23.20 7.96 -8.29
C GLN A 622 22.78 9.42 -8.00
N GLY A 623 21.88 9.62 -7.03
CA GLY A 623 21.59 10.95 -6.49
C GLY A 623 22.76 11.50 -5.65
N PRO A 624 22.70 12.75 -5.16
CA PRO A 624 21.60 13.69 -5.29
C PRO A 624 21.43 14.16 -6.73
N HIS A 625 20.21 14.42 -7.20
CA HIS A 625 19.97 14.93 -8.56
C HIS A 625 19.82 16.44 -8.56
N VAL A 626 20.11 17.07 -9.70
CA VAL A 626 19.77 18.48 -9.88
C VAL A 626 18.25 18.67 -9.95
N LEU A 627 17.81 19.88 -9.63
CA LEU A 627 16.44 20.35 -9.72
C LEU A 627 16.41 21.57 -10.63
N PHE A 628 15.56 21.53 -11.65
CA PHE A 628 15.31 22.66 -12.54
C PHE A 628 14.54 23.76 -11.80
N SER A 629 14.89 25.02 -12.04
CA SER A 629 14.41 26.20 -11.30
C SER A 629 12.89 26.39 -11.29
N ASP A 630 12.16 25.88 -12.29
CA ASP A 630 10.69 25.97 -12.33
C ASP A 630 10.00 25.10 -11.28
N PHE A 631 10.70 24.12 -10.70
CA PHE A 631 10.18 23.34 -9.58
C PHE A 631 10.33 24.10 -8.26
N ALA A 632 9.54 25.16 -8.10
CA ALA A 632 9.58 26.02 -6.92
C ALA A 632 9.29 25.26 -5.60
N TYR A 633 10.15 25.43 -4.60
CA TYR A 633 9.93 24.86 -3.27
C TYR A 633 10.30 25.83 -2.15
N LYS A 634 9.91 25.48 -0.92
CA LYS A 634 10.37 26.11 0.33
C LYS A 634 10.83 24.98 1.24
N ALA A 635 12.12 24.95 1.57
CA ALA A 635 12.64 24.07 2.63
C ALA A 635 12.33 24.67 4.01
N LEU A 636 12.05 23.79 4.98
CA LEU A 636 11.76 24.16 6.35
C LEU A 636 12.22 23.04 7.29
N LYS A 637 13.04 23.37 8.29
CA LYS A 637 13.33 22.46 9.40
C LYS A 637 12.08 22.24 10.24
N ILE A 638 11.96 21.06 10.84
CA ILE A 638 10.76 20.68 11.60
C ILE A 638 10.44 21.63 12.78
N ASP A 639 11.47 22.25 13.37
CA ASP A 639 11.39 23.20 14.48
C ASP A 639 11.45 24.68 14.05
N ASP A 640 11.60 24.97 12.76
CA ASP A 640 11.67 26.34 12.22
C ASP A 640 10.27 26.91 11.91
N GLY A 641 9.36 26.82 12.88
CA GLY A 641 8.03 27.45 12.79
C GLY A 641 7.00 26.69 11.93
N LEU A 642 7.11 25.36 11.78
CA LEU A 642 6.07 24.56 11.08
C LEU A 642 4.68 24.76 11.69
N VAL A 643 4.62 24.89 13.02
CA VAL A 643 3.39 25.15 13.78
C VAL A 643 2.67 26.41 13.31
N ASP A 644 3.42 27.44 12.91
CA ASP A 644 2.88 28.75 12.54
C ASP A 644 2.32 28.78 11.11
N ILE A 645 2.57 27.73 10.31
CA ILE A 645 2.07 27.64 8.94
C ILE A 645 0.64 27.08 8.97
N HIS A 646 -0.34 27.93 8.64
CA HIS A 646 -1.76 27.57 8.65
C HIS A 646 -2.43 27.62 7.27
N ASP A 647 -1.86 28.36 6.33
CA ASP A 647 -2.46 28.68 5.03
C ASP A 647 -1.65 28.13 3.84
N TRP A 648 -0.82 27.11 4.06
CA TRP A 648 0.03 26.51 3.01
C TRP A 648 -0.77 26.11 1.76
N GLY A 649 -2.02 25.66 1.91
CA GLY A 649 -2.91 25.41 0.77
C GLY A 649 -3.01 26.61 -0.18
N ARG A 650 -3.23 27.82 0.33
CA ARG A 650 -3.29 29.03 -0.51
C ARG A 650 -1.92 29.39 -1.07
N GLN A 651 -0.87 29.30 -0.25
CA GLN A 651 0.51 29.61 -0.67
C GLN A 651 0.99 28.68 -1.80
N SER A 652 0.59 27.41 -1.77
CA SER A 652 0.89 26.41 -2.80
C SER A 652 -0.01 26.52 -4.03
N GLY A 653 -0.96 27.46 -4.08
CA GLY A 653 -1.82 27.71 -5.24
C GLY A 653 -3.16 26.98 -5.22
N ARG A 654 -3.52 26.28 -4.14
CA ARG A 654 -4.82 25.61 -4.01
C ARG A 654 -5.95 26.63 -3.95
N VAL A 655 -6.90 26.50 -4.87
CA VAL A 655 -8.09 27.34 -4.87
C VAL A 655 -8.99 26.93 -3.72
N SER A 656 -9.45 27.92 -2.94
CA SER A 656 -10.37 27.66 -1.83
C SER A 656 -11.71 27.16 -2.38
N ARG A 657 -12.16 25.98 -1.91
CA ARG A 657 -13.54 25.54 -2.18
C ARG A 657 -14.51 26.60 -1.64
N PRO A 658 -15.57 26.99 -2.37
CA PRO A 658 -16.56 27.92 -1.86
C PRO A 658 -17.20 27.33 -0.60
N THR A 659 -17.03 28.02 0.53
CA THR A 659 -17.65 27.68 1.81
C THR A 659 -19.15 27.84 1.69
N SER A 660 -19.88 26.74 1.48
CA SER A 660 -21.34 26.72 1.59
C SER A 660 -21.75 26.01 2.86
N ALA A 661 -22.12 26.82 3.85
CA ALA A 661 -22.84 26.41 5.04
C ALA A 661 -24.15 25.69 4.66
N ARG A 662 -24.49 24.65 5.43
CA ARG A 662 -25.83 24.03 5.53
C ARG A 662 -26.47 23.55 4.21
N SER A 663 -26.12 22.34 3.76
CA SER A 663 -27.09 21.48 3.04
C SER A 663 -26.67 20.00 3.00
N SER A 664 -27.68 19.13 2.98
CA SER A 664 -27.64 17.68 3.22
C SER A 664 -26.82 16.85 2.21
N PRO A 665 -26.40 15.62 2.55
CA PRO A 665 -25.37 14.86 1.83
C PRO A 665 -25.78 14.32 0.45
N GLY A 666 -27.07 14.15 0.17
CA GLY A 666 -27.55 13.34 -0.96
C GLY A 666 -27.44 13.96 -2.36
N LYS A 667 -27.27 15.29 -2.48
CA LYS A 667 -27.19 15.98 -3.80
C LYS A 667 -25.77 16.43 -4.19
N LYS A 668 -24.76 16.16 -3.35
CA LYS A 668 -23.37 16.63 -3.55
C LYS A 668 -22.61 15.87 -4.63
N SER A 669 -22.90 14.59 -4.84
CA SER A 669 -22.11 13.74 -5.75
C SER A 669 -22.20 14.15 -7.23
N MET A 670 -23.33 14.71 -7.69
CA MET A 670 -23.50 15.13 -9.09
C MET A 670 -23.14 16.60 -9.34
N ALA A 671 -23.00 17.41 -8.29
CA ALA A 671 -22.63 18.83 -8.41
C ALA A 671 -21.12 19.09 -8.25
N LEU A 672 -20.37 18.16 -7.64
CA LEU A 672 -18.91 18.29 -7.48
C LEU A 672 -18.12 18.01 -8.77
N THR A 673 -18.69 17.33 -9.74
CA THR A 673 -18.07 17.10 -11.06
C THR A 673 -17.99 18.36 -11.92
N THR A 674 -18.65 19.46 -11.53
CA THR A 674 -18.81 20.63 -12.40
C THR A 674 -18.09 21.89 -11.91
N ILE A 675 -17.40 21.89 -10.74
CA ILE A 675 -16.94 23.15 -10.09
C ILE A 675 -15.41 23.22 -9.81
N SER A 676 -14.59 22.35 -10.40
CA SER A 676 -13.19 22.74 -10.66
C SER A 676 -12.76 22.26 -12.04
N ASN A 677 -13.04 23.07 -13.07
CA ASN A 677 -12.49 22.90 -14.41
C ASN A 677 -10.96 23.07 -14.47
N GLU A 678 -10.33 23.41 -13.34
CA GLU A 678 -8.90 23.64 -13.24
C GLU A 678 -8.19 22.32 -12.91
N LEU A 679 -7.16 22.01 -13.69
CA LEU A 679 -6.36 20.78 -13.60
C LEU A 679 -5.65 20.71 -12.25
N ALA A 680 -5.50 19.51 -11.70
CA ALA A 680 -4.93 19.33 -10.36
C ALA A 680 -3.51 19.92 -10.25
N HIS A 681 -2.70 19.80 -11.32
CA HIS A 681 -1.33 20.31 -11.30
C HIS A 681 -1.25 21.85 -11.22
N VAL A 682 -2.25 22.58 -11.71
CA VAL A 682 -2.27 24.06 -11.64
C VAL A 682 -2.46 24.55 -10.20
N GLN A 683 -3.01 23.69 -9.34
CA GLN A 683 -3.22 23.95 -7.92
C GLN A 683 -1.99 23.65 -7.05
N VAL A 684 -0.86 23.28 -7.68
CA VAL A 684 0.45 23.07 -7.03
C VAL A 684 1.51 23.92 -7.73
N LYS A 685 1.68 25.15 -7.24
CA LYS A 685 2.67 26.12 -7.74
C LYS A 685 3.98 26.06 -6.96
N LYS A 686 3.93 25.59 -5.70
CA LYS A 686 5.07 25.53 -4.81
C LYS A 686 4.96 24.34 -3.85
N VAL A 687 6.07 23.66 -3.61
CA VAL A 687 6.17 22.51 -2.69
C VAL A 687 6.81 22.93 -1.36
N LEU A 688 6.26 22.49 -0.22
CA LEU A 688 6.88 22.62 1.10
C LEU A 688 7.71 21.36 1.36
N ALA A 689 9.02 21.52 1.49
CA ALA A 689 9.94 20.47 1.87
C ALA A 689 10.19 20.55 3.39
N ILE A 690 9.51 19.69 4.15
CA ILE A 690 9.65 19.59 5.60
C ILE A 690 10.79 18.62 5.91
N GLU A 691 11.82 19.10 6.59
CA GLU A 691 12.97 18.32 7.01
C GLU A 691 12.73 17.74 8.40
N ALA A 692 12.07 16.58 8.43
CA ALA A 692 11.73 15.82 9.64
C ALA A 692 12.81 14.75 9.94
N LEU A 693 14.07 15.17 9.98
CA LEU A 693 15.22 14.32 10.30
C LEU A 693 15.36 14.11 11.80
N GLY A 694 16.18 13.16 12.27
CA GLY A 694 16.42 12.96 13.70
C GLY A 694 15.55 11.84 14.27
N VAL A 695 14.89 12.10 15.39
CA VAL A 695 13.97 11.14 16.04
C VAL A 695 12.70 10.89 15.22
N SER A 696 12.15 9.67 15.30
CA SER A 696 10.86 9.30 14.68
C SER A 696 9.71 10.26 14.96
N ASP A 697 9.68 10.90 16.14
CA ASP A 697 8.61 11.83 16.52
C ASP A 697 8.53 13.06 15.60
N ASN A 698 9.64 13.46 14.96
CA ASN A 698 9.65 14.55 13.99
C ASN A 698 8.80 14.21 12.75
N GLU A 699 8.91 12.99 12.24
CA GLU A 699 8.10 12.54 11.11
C GLU A 699 6.62 12.39 11.53
N VAL A 700 6.36 11.84 12.72
CA VAL A 700 4.99 11.74 13.26
C VAL A 700 4.37 13.13 13.39
N PHE A 701 5.14 14.12 13.83
CA PHE A 701 4.71 15.51 13.94
C PHE A 701 4.38 16.12 12.57
N ALA A 702 5.26 15.96 11.58
CA ALA A 702 5.03 16.43 10.21
C ALA A 702 3.79 15.79 9.57
N ARG A 703 3.59 14.48 9.76
CA ARG A 703 2.40 13.75 9.31
C ARG A 703 1.14 14.24 10.05
N ALA A 704 1.23 14.49 11.35
CA ALA A 704 0.10 15.00 12.15
C ALA A 704 -0.30 16.43 11.72
N TRP A 705 0.68 17.30 11.40
CA TRP A 705 0.43 18.62 10.84
C TRP A 705 -0.29 18.53 9.49
N CYS A 706 0.17 17.65 8.61
CA CYS A 706 -0.48 17.35 7.33
C CYS A 706 -1.94 16.92 7.51
N ALA A 707 -2.21 16.01 8.45
CA ALA A 707 -3.56 15.54 8.80
C ALA A 707 -4.43 16.61 9.46
N HIS A 708 -3.83 17.59 10.15
CA HIS A 708 -4.51 18.73 10.74
C HIS A 708 -5.00 19.71 9.68
N HIS A 709 -4.15 20.01 8.71
CA HIS A 709 -4.38 21.05 7.69
C HIS A 709 -4.95 20.51 6.37
N GLY A 710 -4.98 19.18 6.18
CA GLY A 710 -5.57 18.54 4.99
C GLY A 710 -4.63 18.49 3.79
N HIS A 711 -3.34 18.23 4.03
CA HIS A 711 -2.32 18.04 3.02
C HIS A 711 -1.90 16.57 2.96
N SER A 712 -2.01 15.92 1.80
CA SER A 712 -1.22 14.71 1.53
C SER A 712 0.25 15.11 1.38
N ALA A 713 1.16 14.15 1.53
CA ALA A 713 2.59 14.41 1.40
C ALA A 713 3.34 13.24 0.77
N ILE A 714 4.39 13.56 0.01
CA ILE A 714 5.42 12.57 -0.36
C ILE A 714 6.31 12.33 0.86
N ILE A 715 6.57 11.07 1.23
CA ILE A 715 7.48 10.69 2.30
C ILE A 715 8.76 10.17 1.67
N ALA A 716 9.84 10.94 1.79
CA ALA A 716 11.13 10.61 1.22
C ALA A 716 12.13 10.23 2.32
N ASN A 717 12.52 8.95 2.34
CA ASN A 717 13.70 8.55 3.09
C ASN A 717 14.93 9.10 2.37
N ILE A 718 15.66 10.00 3.01
CA ILE A 718 16.79 10.69 2.40
C ILE A 718 17.85 9.69 1.90
N LYS A 719 17.96 8.49 2.52
CA LYS A 719 18.92 7.44 2.15
C LYS A 719 18.57 6.70 0.85
N GLU A 720 17.30 6.78 0.41
CA GLU A 720 16.79 6.11 -0.80
C GLU A 720 16.37 7.11 -1.90
N THR A 721 15.87 8.28 -1.54
CA THR A 721 15.36 9.29 -2.48
C THR A 721 15.97 10.65 -2.18
N CYS A 722 16.58 11.27 -3.21
CA CYS A 722 17.13 12.62 -3.09
C CYS A 722 16.03 13.71 -3.11
N MET A 723 16.37 14.90 -2.60
CA MET A 723 15.44 16.01 -2.48
C MET A 723 14.81 16.44 -3.80
N ALA A 724 15.62 16.55 -4.86
CA ALA A 724 15.13 16.89 -6.19
C ALA A 724 14.12 15.87 -6.75
N CYS A 725 14.37 14.56 -6.58
CA CYS A 725 13.45 13.52 -7.04
C CYS A 725 12.13 13.55 -6.26
N ALA A 726 12.18 13.73 -4.94
CA ALA A 726 10.98 13.81 -4.11
C ALA A 726 10.11 15.04 -4.43
N ILE A 727 10.75 16.20 -4.69
CA ILE A 727 10.04 17.42 -5.12
C ILE A 727 9.36 17.18 -6.47
N ARG A 728 10.07 16.64 -7.46
CA ARG A 728 9.48 16.31 -8.77
C ARG A 728 8.34 15.29 -8.66
N GLU A 729 8.47 14.29 -7.79
CA GLU A 729 7.41 13.32 -7.52
C GLU A 729 6.17 13.98 -6.91
N ALA A 730 6.34 14.99 -6.05
CA ALA A 730 5.22 15.77 -5.51
C ALA A 730 4.47 16.53 -6.61
N TYR A 731 5.19 17.17 -7.54
CA TYR A 731 4.59 17.80 -8.72
C TYR A 731 3.90 16.80 -9.66
N ALA A 732 4.47 15.61 -9.85
CA ALA A 732 3.87 14.54 -10.61
C ALA A 732 2.53 14.07 -10.00
N ALA A 733 2.53 13.88 -8.67
CA ALA A 733 1.39 13.45 -7.86
C ALA A 733 0.35 14.57 -7.62
N CYS A 734 0.66 15.82 -7.98
CA CYS A 734 -0.12 17.02 -7.67
C CYS A 734 -0.34 17.22 -6.16
N VAL A 735 0.73 17.02 -5.39
CA VAL A 735 0.77 17.19 -3.93
C VAL A 735 1.75 18.32 -3.58
N SER A 736 1.42 19.17 -2.60
CA SER A 736 2.20 20.38 -2.29
C SER A 736 3.12 20.26 -1.08
N VAL A 737 3.30 19.06 -0.52
CA VAL A 737 4.15 18.81 0.66
C VAL A 737 5.02 17.58 0.42
N VAL A 738 6.27 17.67 0.83
CA VAL A 738 7.24 16.57 0.92
C VAL A 738 7.77 16.55 2.35
N ILE A 739 7.85 15.37 2.95
CA ILE A 739 8.45 15.14 4.27
C ILE A 739 9.72 14.31 4.04
N PHE A 740 10.86 14.89 4.38
CA PHE A 740 12.15 14.21 4.39
C PHE A 740 12.39 13.59 5.76
N THR A 741 12.76 12.31 5.78
CA THR A 741 12.95 11.51 7.00
C THR A 741 14.17 10.60 6.86
N GLU A 742 14.68 10.08 7.97
CA GLU A 742 15.72 9.05 8.00
C GLU A 742 15.18 7.61 8.00
N GLY A 743 13.85 7.45 8.08
CA GLY A 743 13.16 6.16 8.05
C GLY A 743 13.07 5.43 9.39
N GLY A 744 13.16 6.16 10.52
CA GLY A 744 13.21 5.62 11.88
C GLY A 744 14.58 5.00 12.22
N LYS A 745 15.19 5.40 13.33
CA LYS A 745 16.51 4.89 13.73
C LYS A 745 16.35 3.56 14.49
N ASP A 746 16.97 2.48 13.99
CA ASP A 746 17.04 1.18 14.69
C ASP A 746 17.63 1.30 16.11
N THR A 747 18.45 2.33 16.35
CA THR A 747 19.16 2.60 17.60
C THR A 747 18.43 3.52 18.56
N GLU A 748 17.26 4.07 18.22
CA GLU A 748 16.44 4.72 19.24
C GLU A 748 16.21 3.68 20.34
N LYS A 749 16.73 3.94 21.55
CA LYS A 749 16.56 3.09 22.75
C LYS A 749 15.57 3.79 23.68
N ASP A 750 14.78 2.98 24.41
CA ASP A 750 13.93 3.51 25.47
C ASP A 750 14.83 3.90 26.63
N GLU A 751 15.28 5.14 26.64
CA GLU A 751 15.59 5.78 27.92
C GLU A 751 14.23 6.10 28.55
N GLY A 752 13.61 5.07 29.13
CA GLY A 752 12.43 5.25 29.95
C GLY A 752 12.75 6.27 31.02
N VAL A 753 11.85 7.24 31.22
CA VAL A 753 11.87 8.08 32.41
C VAL A 753 11.91 7.14 33.60
N SER A 754 13.05 7.08 34.31
CA SER A 754 13.15 6.35 35.56
C SER A 754 12.20 7.05 36.53
N CYS A 755 11.03 6.47 36.71
CA CYS A 755 10.22 6.77 37.88
C CYS A 755 11.02 6.25 39.07
N ASP A 756 11.82 7.12 39.70
CA ASP A 756 12.47 6.85 40.96
C ASP A 756 11.40 6.44 41.97
N ARG A 757 11.23 5.14 42.13
CA ARG A 757 10.54 4.51 43.25
C ARG A 757 11.58 4.19 44.29
N ASP A 758 12.08 5.23 44.95
CA ASP A 758 12.70 5.12 46.27
C ASP A 758 12.11 6.21 47.16
N SER A 759 10.90 5.95 47.67
CA SER A 759 10.47 6.49 48.96
C SER A 759 10.20 5.30 49.88
N THR A 760 11.23 5.04 50.67
CA THR A 760 11.30 4.09 51.77
C THR A 760 10.12 4.22 52.73
N TYR A 761 9.61 3.07 53.13
CA TYR A 761 8.90 2.91 54.39
C TYR A 761 9.83 3.30 55.56
N GLU A 762 9.49 4.38 56.25
CA GLU A 762 9.52 4.50 57.72
C GLU A 762 8.22 5.18 58.17
#